data_AF-F1KYD6-F1
#
_entry.id   AF-F1KYD6-F1
#
_cell.length_a   1.000
_cell.length_b   1.000
_cell.length_c   1.000
_cell.angle_alpha   90.00
_cell.angle_beta   90.00
_cell.angle_gamma   90.00
#
_symmetry.space_group_name_H-M   'P 1'
#
loop_
_entity.id
_entity.type
_entity.pdbx_description
1 polymer ?
#
loop_
_entity_poly.entity_id
_entity_poly.type
_entity_poly.pdbx_seq_one_letter_code
_entity_poly.pdbx_strand_id
1 'polypeptide(L)'
;MAGFGDGALEALYQKSLLSHTRAQLLHLLCVYTAAVLLLALIHLSEPDLILLLSSLEAALSLILQAVLLARPSLSRFVIYATVQLLVLTSVFLYPSAHSALLPAVLSIFAIYALLPLKLQHAIAISVLLSVSQLAALIFFASTLTINQFLASGLIHLWTHFIGFYASSTRDRISRGAFLRARNAFTAEERAIQENTKLTDLLSTAVPPHLIHGIREHFTKTPPTLYTEHYSQVTIVYGRLIGLEEIFAQCSPQDGARLLNEFNSRIDQIAKKCSCLRLQSDGILVVAGLPNITDEHTRNAITFAIDLHALVKSFCDSTTAELGLRCGIESGSISAGIVGITKWHYDIIGSSLDEAINIERTATQCGIFLAENAKRQIESDEFTVEKCERNWCIIPQGRSNLPSSILFPNLRRYSLVTVPQAVNRLLQTIASTSDSLLKTNALPGRRKKKMEKLLSVGDKLEDKRDQGKSLMHSCTLRFRNPEMEAAFHTQLDQWFIPALAISIFFLVVYGVYHVLVLPRQIATLVLIVVALAAMFIILLILYINYFQNFCHFITRTAIGHSTAILLILALLFICGIVNTFSCPQKSDLADSSECYVVHYSLLSCAIWMLATVVFIRFSAMVLLCALLIAFLLYSLHVFVTHPMLYIGYSQITQSHHVEWELLVGLLTLIALIFLQARRNERILRLEFMSKLKVMPYIFIF
;
A
#
# COMPACT_ATOMS: atom_id res chain seq x y z
N MET A 1 -10.24 -12.01 -20.72
CA MET A 1 -9.00 -11.35 -20.24
C MET A 1 -9.40 -10.02 -19.64
N ALA A 2 -9.12 -9.80 -18.36
CA ALA A 2 -9.59 -8.61 -17.65
C ALA A 2 -8.45 -7.59 -17.57
N GLY A 3 -8.35 -6.70 -18.55
CA GLY A 3 -7.54 -5.48 -18.42
C GLY A 3 -8.24 -4.46 -17.53
N PHE A 4 -7.52 -3.47 -17.00
CA PHE A 4 -8.12 -2.43 -16.15
C PHE A 4 -9.06 -1.45 -16.89
N GLY A 5 -9.26 -1.60 -18.21
CA GLY A 5 -10.03 -0.67 -19.04
C GLY A 5 -9.27 0.63 -19.35
N ASP A 6 -8.52 1.15 -18.38
CA ASP A 6 -7.59 2.28 -18.52
C ASP A 6 -6.16 1.81 -18.87
N GLY A 7 -5.65 2.27 -20.01
CA GLY A 7 -4.33 1.93 -20.52
C GLY A 7 -3.18 2.50 -19.67
N ALA A 8 -3.37 3.67 -19.06
CA ALA A 8 -2.35 4.27 -18.19
C ALA A 8 -2.22 3.48 -16.88
N LEU A 9 -3.37 3.06 -16.32
CA LEU A 9 -3.40 2.22 -15.12
C LEU A 9 -2.77 0.84 -15.37
N GLU A 10 -3.01 0.25 -16.54
CA GLU A 10 -2.37 -0.99 -16.94
C GLU A 10 -0.85 -0.80 -17.07
N ALA A 11 -0.36 0.29 -17.66
CA ALA A 11 1.07 0.57 -17.76
C ALA A 11 1.75 0.71 -16.39
N LEU A 12 1.10 1.39 -15.43
CA LEU A 12 1.58 1.51 -14.05
C LEU A 12 1.61 0.17 -13.33
N TYR A 13 0.55 -0.64 -13.47
CA TYR A 13 0.51 -1.99 -12.92
C TYR A 13 1.65 -2.86 -13.48
N GLN A 14 1.89 -2.83 -14.79
CA GLN A 14 2.98 -3.59 -15.43
C GLN A 14 4.36 -3.15 -14.92
N LYS A 15 4.56 -1.85 -14.66
CA LYS A 15 5.81 -1.34 -14.06
C LYS A 15 5.98 -1.82 -12.61
N SER A 16 4.93 -1.73 -11.79
CA SER A 16 4.93 -2.22 -10.40
C SER A 16 5.18 -3.73 -10.34
N LEU A 17 4.56 -4.50 -11.24
CA LEU A 17 4.74 -5.94 -11.33
C LEU A 17 6.20 -6.32 -11.63
N LEU A 18 6.89 -5.58 -12.50
CA LEU A 18 8.32 -5.81 -12.81
C LEU A 18 9.23 -5.57 -11.58
N SER A 19 8.95 -4.53 -10.79
CA SER A 19 9.70 -4.26 -9.55
C SER A 19 9.55 -5.41 -8.54
N HIS A 20 8.31 -5.86 -8.32
CA HIS A 20 8.03 -6.94 -7.35
C HIS A 20 8.50 -8.33 -7.81
N THR A 21 8.55 -8.57 -9.12
CA THR A 21 8.93 -9.87 -9.69
C THR A 21 10.44 -10.07 -9.75
N ARG A 22 11.26 -9.00 -9.65
CA ARG A 22 12.73 -9.11 -9.63
C ARG A 22 13.26 -10.12 -8.61
N ALA A 23 12.83 -10.01 -7.36
CA ALA A 23 13.29 -10.90 -6.30
C ALA A 23 12.84 -12.35 -6.54
N GLN A 24 11.64 -12.54 -7.12
CA GLN A 24 11.13 -13.88 -7.44
C GLN A 24 11.88 -14.50 -8.62
N LEU A 25 12.19 -13.69 -9.64
CA LEU A 25 12.98 -14.09 -10.79
C LEU A 25 14.37 -14.54 -10.33
N LEU A 26 15.01 -13.79 -9.44
CA LEU A 26 16.29 -14.19 -8.85
C LEU A 26 16.20 -15.55 -8.14
N HIS A 27 15.21 -15.74 -7.26
CA HIS A 27 15.04 -17.04 -6.58
C HIS A 27 14.75 -18.19 -7.56
N LEU A 28 13.98 -17.95 -8.62
CA LEU A 28 13.73 -18.95 -9.67
C LEU A 28 15.02 -19.33 -10.39
N LEU A 29 15.83 -18.35 -10.81
CA LEU A 29 17.14 -18.60 -11.41
C LEU A 29 18.07 -19.36 -10.46
N CYS A 30 18.07 -19.04 -9.16
CA CYS A 30 18.87 -19.77 -8.17
C CYS A 30 18.43 -21.24 -8.04
N VAL A 31 17.12 -21.51 -7.96
CA VAL A 31 16.59 -22.89 -7.92
C VAL A 31 16.95 -23.63 -9.20
N TYR A 32 16.82 -22.98 -10.36
CA TYR A 32 17.20 -23.56 -11.64
C TYR A 32 18.70 -23.84 -11.72
N THR A 33 19.59 -22.93 -11.29
CA THR A 33 21.04 -23.21 -11.25
C THR A 33 21.37 -24.36 -10.34
N ALA A 34 20.72 -24.46 -9.17
CA ALA A 34 20.97 -25.55 -8.24
C ALA A 34 20.53 -26.89 -8.86
N ALA A 35 19.39 -26.92 -9.54
CA ALA A 35 18.88 -28.10 -10.26
C ALA A 35 19.88 -28.60 -11.30
N VAL A 36 20.34 -27.70 -12.17
CA VAL A 36 21.23 -28.01 -13.28
C VAL A 36 22.63 -28.37 -12.78
N LEU A 37 23.12 -27.73 -11.72
CA LEU A 37 24.39 -28.08 -11.08
C LEU A 37 24.33 -29.47 -10.42
N LEU A 38 23.22 -29.81 -9.76
CA LEU A 38 23.01 -31.15 -9.22
C LEU A 38 22.98 -32.21 -10.33
N LEU A 39 22.33 -31.91 -11.46
CA LEU A 39 22.31 -32.77 -12.63
C LEU A 39 23.73 -32.97 -13.22
N ALA A 40 24.52 -31.89 -13.30
CA ALA A 40 25.91 -31.94 -13.73
C ALA A 40 26.77 -32.78 -12.76
N LEU A 41 26.54 -32.66 -11.45
CA LEU A 41 27.27 -33.42 -10.44
C LEU A 41 26.98 -34.93 -10.52
N ILE A 42 25.75 -35.32 -10.87
CA ILE A 42 25.35 -36.72 -11.07
C ILE A 42 26.11 -37.35 -12.25
N HIS A 43 26.33 -36.58 -13.33
CA HIS A 43 27.05 -37.04 -14.55
C HIS A 43 28.56 -36.81 -14.49
N LEU A 44 29.12 -36.45 -13.33
CA LEU A 44 30.57 -36.26 -13.19
C LEU A 44 31.35 -37.58 -13.27
N SER A 45 30.69 -38.71 -12.96
CA SER A 45 31.31 -40.04 -12.98
C SER A 45 31.56 -40.56 -14.38
N GLU A 46 30.72 -40.20 -15.36
CA GLU A 46 30.85 -40.57 -16.78
C GLU A 46 30.56 -39.33 -17.64
N PRO A 47 31.58 -38.70 -18.27
CA PRO A 47 31.41 -37.42 -18.94
C PRO A 47 30.60 -37.55 -20.24
N ASP A 48 29.30 -37.31 -20.13
CA ASP A 48 28.34 -37.36 -21.23
C ASP A 48 27.99 -35.98 -21.80
N LEU A 49 27.32 -35.95 -22.97
CA LEU A 49 26.79 -34.73 -23.58
C LEU A 49 25.87 -33.93 -22.62
N ILE A 50 25.18 -34.61 -21.71
CA ILE A 50 24.30 -34.01 -20.69
C ILE A 50 25.11 -33.16 -19.69
N LEU A 51 26.34 -33.57 -19.35
CA LEU A 51 27.24 -32.80 -18.47
C LEU A 51 27.67 -31.48 -19.12
N LEU A 52 28.03 -31.52 -20.41
CA LEU A 52 28.42 -30.31 -21.15
C LEU A 52 27.25 -29.32 -21.28
N LEU A 53 26.05 -29.82 -21.58
CA LEU A 53 24.86 -28.99 -21.72
C LEU A 53 24.43 -28.38 -20.38
N SER A 54 24.36 -29.19 -19.32
CA SER A 54 24.01 -28.71 -17.97
C SER A 54 25.02 -27.68 -17.45
N SER A 55 26.33 -27.89 -17.64
CA SER A 55 27.34 -26.90 -17.25
C SER A 55 27.22 -25.58 -18.04
N LEU A 56 26.92 -25.63 -19.35
CA LEU A 56 26.68 -24.44 -20.16
C LEU A 56 25.42 -23.68 -19.73
N GLU A 57 24.32 -24.39 -19.46
CA GLU A 57 23.08 -23.80 -18.96
C GLU A 57 23.23 -23.18 -17.57
N ALA A 58 23.99 -23.82 -16.68
CA ALA A 58 24.33 -23.28 -15.38
C ALA A 58 25.14 -21.98 -15.51
N ALA A 59 26.13 -21.94 -16.41
CA ALA A 59 26.90 -20.73 -16.71
C ALA A 59 26.02 -19.60 -17.26
N LEU A 60 25.14 -19.88 -18.23
CA LEU A 60 24.21 -18.89 -18.76
C LEU A 60 23.28 -18.35 -17.67
N SER A 61 22.77 -19.23 -16.81
CA SER A 61 21.89 -18.86 -15.70
C SER A 61 22.59 -17.99 -14.66
N LEU A 62 23.86 -18.28 -14.32
CA LEU A 62 24.68 -17.42 -13.45
C LEU A 62 24.94 -16.04 -14.06
N ILE A 63 25.19 -15.96 -15.37
CA ILE A 63 25.33 -14.68 -16.08
C ILE A 63 24.03 -13.87 -15.96
N LEU A 64 22.87 -14.50 -16.17
CA LEU A 64 21.57 -13.83 -16.03
C LEU A 64 21.32 -13.33 -14.59
N GLN A 65 21.74 -14.11 -13.57
CA GLN A 65 21.68 -13.68 -12.16
C GLN A 65 22.56 -12.44 -11.92
N ALA A 66 23.81 -12.46 -12.41
CA ALA A 66 24.74 -11.33 -12.29
C ALA A 66 24.19 -10.07 -12.96
N VAL A 67 23.60 -10.19 -14.17
CA VAL A 67 22.95 -9.08 -14.88
C VAL A 67 21.77 -8.51 -14.09
N LEU A 68 20.92 -9.37 -13.49
CA LEU A 68 19.77 -8.95 -12.69
C LEU A 68 20.17 -8.24 -11.38
N LEU A 69 21.30 -8.61 -10.80
CA LEU A 69 21.88 -7.96 -9.62
C LEU A 69 22.53 -6.62 -10.00
N ALA A 70 23.32 -6.58 -11.07
CA ALA A 70 24.07 -5.39 -11.51
C ALA A 70 23.19 -4.31 -12.15
N ARG A 71 22.20 -4.68 -12.98
CA ARG A 71 21.34 -3.75 -13.71
C ARG A 71 19.85 -4.12 -13.61
N PRO A 72 19.13 -3.60 -12.59
CA PRO A 72 17.72 -3.93 -12.39
C PRO A 72 16.77 -3.46 -13.51
N SER A 73 17.18 -2.46 -14.29
CA SER A 73 16.41 -1.94 -15.43
C SER A 73 16.23 -2.95 -16.55
N LEU A 74 17.11 -3.96 -16.66
CA LEU A 74 17.07 -4.98 -17.70
C LEU A 74 16.17 -6.18 -17.37
N SER A 75 15.38 -6.11 -16.30
CA SER A 75 14.48 -7.20 -15.84
C SER A 75 13.60 -7.79 -16.95
N ARG A 76 13.11 -6.99 -17.90
CA ARG A 76 12.32 -7.45 -19.05
C ARG A 76 13.11 -8.41 -19.96
N PHE A 77 14.35 -8.06 -20.29
CA PHE A 77 15.22 -8.89 -21.12
C PHE A 77 15.61 -10.19 -20.40
N VAL A 78 15.89 -10.09 -19.10
CA VAL A 78 16.18 -11.27 -18.28
C VAL A 78 14.99 -12.23 -18.25
N ILE A 79 13.75 -11.74 -18.16
CA ILE A 79 12.55 -12.59 -18.25
C ILE A 79 12.51 -13.35 -19.59
N TYR A 80 12.69 -12.67 -20.72
CA TYR A 80 12.70 -13.36 -22.02
C TYR A 80 13.84 -14.36 -22.15
N ALA A 81 15.04 -14.02 -21.67
CA ALA A 81 16.18 -14.94 -21.64
C ALA A 81 15.92 -16.16 -20.74
N THR A 82 15.27 -15.99 -19.58
CA THR A 82 14.87 -17.14 -18.74
C THR A 82 13.87 -18.05 -19.42
N VAL A 83 12.90 -17.50 -20.16
CA VAL A 83 11.95 -18.32 -20.94
C VAL A 83 12.68 -19.12 -22.01
N GLN A 84 13.61 -18.50 -22.74
CA GLN A 84 14.42 -19.18 -23.75
C GLN A 84 15.26 -20.29 -23.13
N LEU A 85 15.90 -20.04 -21.98
CA LEU A 85 16.67 -21.02 -21.25
C LEU A 85 15.81 -22.22 -20.80
N LEU A 86 14.63 -21.97 -20.23
CA LEU A 86 13.70 -23.05 -19.84
C LEU A 86 13.24 -23.88 -21.03
N VAL A 87 12.92 -23.25 -22.18
CA VAL A 87 12.53 -23.97 -23.40
C VAL A 87 13.71 -24.79 -23.93
N LEU A 88 14.92 -24.22 -23.91
CA LEU A 88 16.14 -24.84 -24.38
C LEU A 88 16.43 -26.14 -23.62
N THR A 89 16.30 -26.12 -22.28
CA THR A 89 16.47 -27.33 -21.45
C THR A 89 15.58 -28.47 -21.89
N SER A 90 14.28 -28.19 -22.06
CA SER A 90 13.30 -29.20 -22.42
C SER A 90 13.56 -29.79 -23.79
N VAL A 91 13.93 -28.96 -24.78
CA VAL A 91 14.19 -29.39 -26.16
C VAL A 91 15.45 -30.26 -26.25
N PHE A 92 16.51 -29.93 -25.51
CA PHE A 92 17.74 -30.72 -25.53
C PHE A 92 17.56 -32.13 -24.97
N LEU A 93 16.61 -32.32 -24.07
CA LEU A 93 16.31 -33.63 -23.50
C LEU A 93 15.44 -34.50 -24.44
N TYR A 94 14.88 -33.97 -25.53
CA TYR A 94 14.00 -34.73 -26.45
C TYR A 94 14.54 -36.08 -26.96
N PRO A 95 15.84 -36.23 -27.29
CA PRO A 95 16.40 -37.52 -27.72
C PRO A 95 16.26 -38.64 -26.68
N SER A 96 16.10 -38.28 -25.40
CA SER A 96 15.92 -39.22 -24.30
C SER A 96 14.45 -39.59 -24.01
N ALA A 97 13.52 -39.12 -24.85
CA ALA A 97 12.08 -39.41 -24.91
C ALA A 97 11.35 -39.45 -23.55
N HIS A 98 11.46 -40.55 -22.80
CA HIS A 98 10.78 -40.78 -21.53
C HIS A 98 11.31 -39.90 -20.38
N SER A 99 12.62 -39.65 -20.28
CA SER A 99 13.19 -38.81 -19.20
C SER A 99 12.94 -37.31 -19.42
N ALA A 100 12.68 -36.89 -20.66
CA ALA A 100 12.37 -35.49 -21.01
C ALA A 100 11.00 -35.00 -20.52
N LEU A 101 10.10 -35.91 -20.12
CA LEU A 101 8.72 -35.59 -19.77
C LEU A 101 8.60 -34.75 -18.50
N LEU A 102 9.35 -35.08 -17.44
CA LEU A 102 9.31 -34.34 -16.18
C LEU A 102 9.93 -32.92 -16.32
N PRO A 103 11.11 -32.73 -16.93
CA PRO A 103 11.66 -31.41 -17.26
C PRO A 103 10.70 -30.54 -18.09
N ALA A 104 10.02 -31.10 -19.08
CA ALA A 104 9.03 -30.36 -19.87
C ALA A 104 7.85 -29.87 -19.00
N VAL A 105 7.31 -30.72 -18.13
CA VAL A 105 6.25 -30.36 -17.17
C VAL A 105 6.71 -29.26 -16.21
N LEU A 106 7.94 -29.33 -15.72
CA LEU A 106 8.54 -28.31 -14.84
C LEU A 106 8.66 -26.96 -15.56
N SER A 107 9.15 -26.96 -16.80
CA SER A 107 9.28 -25.74 -17.61
C SER A 107 7.92 -25.12 -17.92
N ILE A 108 6.92 -25.92 -18.30
CA ILE A 108 5.54 -25.45 -18.51
C ILE A 108 4.98 -24.82 -17.22
N PHE A 109 5.12 -25.50 -16.10
CA PHE A 109 4.64 -25.00 -14.82
C PHE A 109 5.32 -23.69 -14.41
N ALA A 110 6.65 -23.59 -14.54
CA ALA A 110 7.40 -22.38 -14.22
C ALA A 110 6.99 -21.18 -15.10
N ILE A 111 6.75 -21.41 -16.40
CA ILE A 111 6.28 -20.37 -17.34
C ILE A 111 4.90 -19.84 -16.94
N TYR A 112 3.97 -20.72 -16.58
CA TYR A 112 2.62 -20.31 -16.15
C TYR A 112 2.62 -19.64 -14.77
N ALA A 113 3.24 -20.31 -13.79
CA ALA A 113 3.08 -19.98 -12.39
C ALA A 113 4.01 -18.85 -11.96
N LEU A 114 5.29 -18.86 -12.36
CA LEU A 114 6.31 -18.00 -11.75
C LEU A 114 6.64 -16.76 -12.59
N LEU A 115 6.67 -16.87 -13.92
CA LEU A 115 7.09 -15.78 -14.82
C LEU A 115 5.94 -14.79 -15.11
N PRO A 116 6.16 -13.46 -15.00
CA PRO A 116 5.11 -12.45 -15.15
C PRO A 116 4.76 -12.14 -16.62
N LEU A 117 4.45 -13.17 -17.39
CA LEU A 117 4.03 -13.04 -18.78
C LEU A 117 2.51 -12.82 -18.88
N LYS A 118 2.09 -12.12 -19.94
CA LYS A 118 0.67 -12.09 -20.33
C LYS A 118 0.20 -13.52 -20.61
N LEU A 119 -0.99 -13.85 -20.14
CA LEU A 119 -1.58 -15.19 -20.24
C LEU A 119 -1.55 -15.75 -21.67
N GLN A 120 -1.78 -14.92 -22.69
CA GLN A 120 -1.71 -15.32 -24.12
C GLN A 120 -0.36 -15.91 -24.50
N HIS A 121 0.73 -15.24 -24.11
CA HIS A 121 2.08 -15.63 -24.48
C HIS A 121 2.49 -16.88 -23.69
N ALA A 122 2.13 -16.95 -22.40
CA ALA A 122 2.36 -18.14 -21.59
C ALA A 122 1.65 -19.39 -22.16
N ILE A 123 0.40 -19.23 -22.63
CA ILE A 123 -0.35 -20.33 -23.26
C ILE A 123 0.30 -20.77 -24.56
N ALA A 124 0.60 -19.84 -25.47
CA ALA A 124 1.19 -20.15 -26.76
C ALA A 124 2.53 -20.90 -26.64
N ILE A 125 3.44 -20.40 -25.79
CA ILE A 125 4.77 -21.02 -25.57
C ILE A 125 4.62 -22.40 -24.95
N SER A 126 3.76 -22.54 -23.93
CA SER A 126 3.60 -23.82 -23.24
C SER A 126 2.92 -24.87 -24.11
N VAL A 127 1.94 -24.49 -24.93
CA VAL A 127 1.27 -25.42 -25.86
C VAL A 127 2.25 -25.88 -26.93
N LEU A 128 3.03 -24.97 -27.51
CA LEU A 128 4.08 -25.32 -28.46
C LEU A 128 5.10 -26.30 -27.86
N LEU A 129 5.49 -26.06 -26.59
CA LEU A 129 6.40 -26.95 -25.88
C LEU A 129 5.77 -28.34 -25.64
N SER A 130 4.50 -28.40 -25.24
CA SER A 130 3.80 -29.69 -25.05
C SER A 130 3.65 -30.49 -26.35
N VAL A 131 3.30 -29.83 -27.46
CA VAL A 131 3.15 -30.48 -28.78
C VAL A 131 4.48 -30.99 -29.30
N SER A 132 5.56 -30.19 -29.17
CA SER A 132 6.89 -30.62 -29.58
C SER A 132 7.41 -31.79 -28.75
N GLN A 133 7.15 -31.82 -27.44
CA GLN A 133 7.50 -32.95 -26.58
C GLN A 133 6.68 -34.22 -26.91
N LEU A 134 5.38 -34.09 -27.19
CA LEU A 134 4.55 -35.23 -27.62
C LEU A 134 4.99 -35.76 -28.99
N ALA A 135 5.39 -34.88 -29.92
CA ALA A 135 5.98 -35.28 -31.19
C ALA A 135 7.32 -36.01 -30.99
N ALA A 136 8.19 -35.49 -30.12
CA ALA A 136 9.46 -36.13 -29.79
C ALA A 136 9.27 -37.55 -29.22
N LEU A 137 8.25 -37.76 -28.38
CA LEU A 137 7.87 -39.09 -27.89
C LEU A 137 7.47 -40.05 -29.02
N ILE A 138 6.87 -39.57 -30.11
CA ILE A 138 6.50 -40.41 -31.26
C ILE A 138 7.73 -40.77 -32.11
N PHE A 139 8.66 -39.83 -32.31
CA PHE A 139 9.79 -40.02 -33.20
C PHE A 139 11.02 -40.68 -32.56
N PHE A 140 11.26 -40.44 -31.27
CA PHE A 140 12.49 -40.87 -30.59
C PHE A 140 12.27 -42.02 -29.58
N ALA A 141 11.04 -42.33 -29.18
CA ALA A 141 10.79 -43.45 -28.25
C ALA A 141 10.89 -44.79 -28.99
N SER A 142 11.79 -45.67 -28.52
CA SER A 142 12.00 -47.00 -29.10
C SER A 142 10.84 -47.97 -28.82
N THR A 143 10.11 -47.79 -27.72
CA THR A 143 8.93 -48.59 -27.36
C THR A 143 7.85 -47.69 -26.75
N LEU A 144 6.76 -47.46 -27.48
CA LEU A 144 5.65 -46.61 -27.04
C LEU A 144 4.33 -47.37 -27.13
N THR A 145 3.69 -47.61 -25.98
CA THR A 145 2.32 -48.14 -25.95
C THR A 145 1.30 -47.00 -26.06
N ILE A 146 0.12 -47.28 -26.61
CA ILE A 146 -0.98 -46.31 -26.72
C ILE A 146 -1.35 -45.75 -25.34
N ASN A 147 -1.36 -46.62 -24.32
CA ASN A 147 -1.67 -46.24 -22.95
C ASN A 147 -0.65 -45.25 -22.36
N GLN A 148 0.64 -45.45 -22.62
CA GLN A 148 1.72 -44.55 -22.22
C GLN A 148 1.64 -43.19 -22.92
N PHE A 149 1.29 -43.17 -24.22
CA PHE A 149 1.08 -41.91 -24.95
C PHE A 149 -0.12 -41.12 -24.38
N LEU A 150 -1.24 -41.80 -24.14
CA LEU A 150 -2.43 -41.20 -23.52
C LEU A 150 -2.14 -40.68 -22.10
N ALA A 151 -1.37 -41.43 -21.30
CA ALA A 151 -0.95 -41.01 -19.97
C ALA A 151 -0.08 -39.74 -20.03
N SER A 152 0.92 -39.69 -20.91
CA SER A 152 1.75 -38.50 -21.14
C SER A 152 0.92 -37.29 -21.59
N GLY A 153 -0.06 -37.49 -22.48
CA GLY A 153 -1.00 -36.43 -22.88
C GLY A 153 -1.84 -35.91 -21.72
N LEU A 154 -2.32 -36.81 -20.85
CA LEU A 154 -3.13 -36.46 -19.67
C LEU A 154 -2.35 -35.59 -18.67
N ILE A 155 -1.07 -35.87 -18.47
CA ILE A 155 -0.19 -35.07 -17.58
C ILE A 155 0.02 -33.67 -18.12
N HIS A 156 0.27 -33.53 -19.43
CA HIS A 156 0.38 -32.20 -20.04
C HIS A 156 -0.93 -31.44 -19.89
N LEU A 157 -2.07 -32.08 -20.16
CA LEU A 157 -3.39 -31.47 -19.98
C LEU A 157 -3.61 -31.01 -18.53
N TRP A 158 -3.25 -31.84 -17.55
CA TRP A 158 -3.34 -31.50 -16.13
C TRP A 158 -2.43 -30.32 -15.75
N THR A 159 -1.20 -30.32 -16.25
CA THR A 159 -0.22 -29.24 -16.04
C THR A 159 -0.70 -27.93 -16.66
N HIS A 160 -1.31 -27.97 -17.84
CA HIS A 160 -1.94 -26.82 -18.49
C HIS A 160 -3.13 -26.29 -17.70
N PHE A 161 -3.98 -27.17 -17.19
CA PHE A 161 -5.14 -26.79 -16.38
C PHE A 161 -4.72 -26.09 -15.08
N ILE A 162 -3.78 -26.68 -14.34
CA ILE A 162 -3.23 -26.08 -13.12
C ILE A 162 -2.45 -24.80 -13.44
N GLY A 163 -1.63 -24.80 -14.49
CA GLY A 163 -0.87 -23.63 -14.92
C GLY A 163 -1.78 -22.45 -15.27
N PHE A 164 -2.86 -22.70 -16.01
CA PHE A 164 -3.89 -21.71 -16.30
C PHE A 164 -4.56 -21.18 -15.02
N TYR A 165 -4.94 -22.07 -14.09
CA TYR A 165 -5.51 -21.69 -12.80
C TYR A 165 -4.55 -20.83 -11.97
N ALA A 166 -3.29 -21.25 -11.86
CA ALA A 166 -2.22 -20.56 -11.13
C ALA A 166 -1.95 -19.17 -11.70
N SER A 167 -1.82 -19.06 -13.02
CA SER A 167 -1.63 -17.81 -13.75
C SER A 167 -2.81 -16.84 -13.55
N SER A 168 -4.03 -17.34 -13.72
CA SER A 168 -5.26 -16.55 -13.61
C SER A 168 -5.48 -16.04 -12.19
N THR A 169 -5.24 -16.89 -11.20
CA THR A 169 -5.40 -16.52 -9.79
C THR A 169 -4.33 -15.52 -9.37
N ARG A 170 -3.08 -15.75 -9.78
CA ARG A 170 -1.98 -14.79 -9.58
C ARG A 170 -2.37 -13.41 -10.08
N ASP A 171 -2.82 -13.29 -11.33
CA ASP A 171 -3.16 -11.99 -11.92
C ASP A 171 -4.33 -11.31 -11.19
N ARG A 172 -5.34 -12.08 -10.76
CA ARG A 172 -6.45 -11.54 -9.95
C ARG A 172 -5.97 -11.00 -8.60
N ILE A 173 -5.09 -11.74 -7.91
CA ILE A 173 -4.57 -11.35 -6.59
C ILE A 173 -3.66 -10.12 -6.72
N SER A 174 -2.74 -10.10 -7.69
CA SER A 174 -1.82 -8.97 -7.89
C SER A 174 -2.56 -7.70 -8.32
N ARG A 175 -3.53 -7.80 -9.23
CA ARG A 175 -4.38 -6.66 -9.62
C ARG A 175 -5.22 -6.15 -8.45
N GLY A 176 -5.80 -7.06 -7.66
CA GLY A 176 -6.59 -6.72 -6.48
C GLY A 176 -5.76 -6.02 -5.40
N ALA A 177 -4.55 -6.51 -5.14
CA ALA A 177 -3.62 -5.89 -4.20
C ALA A 177 -3.18 -4.49 -4.67
N PHE A 178 -2.84 -4.34 -5.96
CA PHE A 178 -2.43 -3.06 -6.55
C PHE A 178 -3.53 -1.99 -6.44
N LEU A 179 -4.77 -2.33 -6.84
CA LEU A 179 -5.89 -1.38 -6.76
C LEU A 179 -6.17 -0.91 -5.32
N ARG A 180 -6.08 -1.83 -4.35
CA ARG A 180 -6.31 -1.49 -2.93
C ARG A 180 -5.19 -0.63 -2.37
N ALA A 181 -3.94 -0.93 -2.70
CA ALA A 181 -2.80 -0.12 -2.31
C ALA A 181 -2.92 1.30 -2.86
N ARG A 182 -3.24 1.45 -4.15
CA ARG A 182 -3.48 2.76 -4.77
C ARG A 182 -4.63 3.51 -4.10
N ASN A 183 -5.77 2.86 -3.91
CA ASN A 183 -6.94 3.51 -3.31
C ASN A 183 -6.67 3.94 -1.86
N ALA A 184 -5.90 3.16 -1.10
CA ALA A 184 -5.46 3.54 0.25
C ALA A 184 -4.58 4.80 0.22
N PHE A 185 -3.58 4.84 -0.67
CA PHE A 185 -2.72 6.00 -0.83
C PHE A 185 -3.51 7.26 -1.24
N THR A 186 -4.42 7.15 -2.21
CA THR A 186 -5.26 8.29 -2.61
C THR A 186 -6.18 8.76 -1.49
N ALA A 187 -6.59 7.88 -0.57
CA ALA A 187 -7.41 8.26 0.57
C ALA A 187 -6.57 8.95 1.66
N GLU A 188 -5.32 8.53 1.84
CA GLU A 188 -4.35 9.17 2.73
C GLU A 188 -4.00 10.58 2.24
N GLU A 189 -3.70 10.73 0.95
CA GLU A 189 -3.42 12.05 0.35
C GLU A 189 -4.61 13.01 0.51
N ARG A 190 -5.84 12.54 0.27
CA ARG A 190 -7.05 13.33 0.52
C ARG A 190 -7.21 13.72 1.98
N ALA A 191 -6.94 12.80 2.90
CA ALA A 191 -7.02 13.07 4.34
C ALA A 191 -5.96 14.11 4.76
N ILE A 192 -4.75 14.05 4.21
CA ILE A 192 -3.71 15.06 4.44
C ILE A 192 -4.18 16.41 3.90
N GLN A 193 -4.67 16.47 2.66
CA GLN A 193 -5.17 17.72 2.07
C GLN A 193 -6.34 18.32 2.85
N GLU A 194 -7.29 17.50 3.32
CA GLU A 194 -8.40 17.94 4.17
C GLU A 194 -7.87 18.46 5.52
N ASN A 195 -6.93 17.77 6.15
CA ASN A 195 -6.31 18.20 7.41
C ASN A 195 -5.53 19.52 7.23
N THR A 196 -4.83 19.71 6.12
CA THR A 196 -4.16 20.99 5.80
C THR A 196 -5.19 22.11 5.65
N LYS A 197 -6.27 21.89 4.89
CA LYS A 197 -7.36 22.88 4.76
C LYS A 197 -8.00 23.22 6.11
N LEU A 198 -8.24 22.22 6.95
CA LEU A 198 -8.77 22.44 8.31
C LEU A 198 -7.79 23.24 9.16
N THR A 199 -6.48 22.98 9.04
CA THR A 199 -5.43 23.72 9.75
C THR A 199 -5.37 25.18 9.28
N ASP A 200 -5.47 25.43 7.98
CA ASP A 200 -5.51 26.78 7.41
C ASP A 200 -6.75 27.55 7.89
N LEU A 201 -7.92 26.90 7.91
CA LEU A 201 -9.15 27.49 8.45
C LEU A 201 -9.05 27.80 9.95
N LEU A 202 -8.45 26.90 10.73
CA LEU A 202 -8.21 27.13 12.17
C LEU A 202 -7.26 28.31 12.39
N SER A 203 -6.24 28.47 11.55
CA SER A 203 -5.28 29.60 11.65
C SER A 203 -5.90 30.97 11.36
N THR A 204 -7.06 30.99 10.71
CA THR A 204 -7.83 32.22 10.47
C THR A 204 -8.56 32.67 11.74
N ALA A 205 -8.98 31.75 12.61
CA ALA A 205 -9.74 32.06 13.82
C ALA A 205 -8.87 32.21 15.08
N VAL A 206 -7.70 31.57 15.08
CA VAL A 206 -6.82 31.49 16.24
C VAL A 206 -5.36 31.71 15.83
N PRO A 207 -4.56 32.44 16.62
CA PRO A 207 -3.14 32.61 16.37
C PRO A 207 -2.37 31.29 16.18
N PRO A 208 -1.36 31.24 15.29
CA PRO A 208 -0.68 30.00 14.90
C PRO A 208 0.04 29.29 16.05
N HIS A 209 0.52 30.02 17.06
CA HIS A 209 1.21 29.46 18.22
C HIS A 209 0.27 28.61 19.10
N LEU A 210 -1.04 28.87 19.08
CA LEU A 210 -2.01 28.12 19.89
C LEU A 210 -2.57 26.90 19.18
N ILE A 211 -2.51 26.82 17.84
CA ILE A 211 -3.13 25.74 17.06
C ILE A 211 -2.68 24.35 17.54
N HIS A 212 -1.38 24.18 17.81
CA HIS A 212 -0.84 22.91 18.29
C HIS A 212 -1.28 22.59 19.72
N GLY A 213 -1.20 23.56 20.65
CA GLY A 213 -1.59 23.37 22.05
C GLY A 213 -3.09 23.10 22.21
N ILE A 214 -3.92 23.82 21.45
CA ILE A 214 -5.36 23.60 21.26
C ILE A 214 -5.59 22.17 20.80
N ARG A 215 -5.02 21.78 19.65
CA ARG A 215 -5.26 20.46 19.06
C ARG A 215 -4.98 19.34 20.05
N GLU A 216 -3.92 19.46 20.84
CA GLU A 216 -3.61 18.48 21.88
C GLU A 216 -4.62 18.51 23.04
N HIS A 217 -4.98 19.70 23.55
CA HIS A 217 -5.94 19.84 24.64
C HIS A 217 -7.35 19.35 24.28
N PHE A 218 -7.89 19.70 23.10
CA PHE A 218 -9.23 19.26 22.68
C PHE A 218 -9.33 17.75 22.40
N THR A 219 -8.21 17.07 22.14
CA THR A 219 -8.22 15.60 22.02
C THR A 219 -8.38 14.89 23.36
N LYS A 220 -7.98 15.53 24.46
CA LYS A 220 -7.92 14.93 25.80
C LYS A 220 -9.09 15.36 26.70
N THR A 221 -9.61 16.57 26.54
CA THR A 221 -10.67 17.14 27.39
C THR A 221 -11.72 17.91 26.58
N PRO A 222 -12.97 18.02 27.08
CA PRO A 222 -13.95 18.93 26.50
C PRO A 222 -13.41 20.37 26.44
N PRO A 223 -13.94 21.22 25.54
CA PRO A 223 -13.44 22.57 25.30
C PRO A 223 -13.49 23.42 26.59
N THR A 224 -12.35 23.60 27.27
CA THR A 224 -12.19 24.51 28.41
C THR A 224 -11.51 25.80 27.96
N LEU A 225 -11.86 26.93 28.59
CA LEU A 225 -11.23 28.23 28.33
C LEU A 225 -9.69 28.12 28.45
N TYR A 226 -8.98 28.45 27.36
CA TYR A 226 -7.52 28.56 27.36
C TYR A 226 -7.14 29.99 27.72
N THR A 227 -6.27 30.19 28.72
CA THR A 227 -5.85 31.52 29.18
C THR A 227 -4.35 31.54 29.47
N GLU A 228 -3.66 32.56 28.96
CA GLU A 228 -2.26 32.86 29.20
C GLU A 228 -2.12 34.27 29.78
N HIS A 229 -1.20 34.45 30.71
CA HIS A 229 -0.91 35.74 31.30
C HIS A 229 0.41 36.29 30.76
N TYR A 230 0.37 37.52 30.28
CA TYR A 230 1.53 38.24 29.74
C TYR A 230 1.81 39.45 30.61
N SER A 231 3.02 39.52 31.19
CA SER A 231 3.39 40.55 32.16
C SER A 231 3.70 41.92 31.52
N GLN A 232 4.22 41.92 30.30
CA GLN A 232 4.58 43.14 29.57
C GLN A 232 4.23 43.02 28.09
N VAL A 233 3.22 43.80 27.68
CA VAL A 233 2.82 44.00 26.29
C VAL A 233 2.46 45.47 26.08
N THR A 234 2.46 45.93 24.83
CA THR A 234 1.91 47.24 24.47
C THR A 234 0.66 47.06 23.63
N ILE A 235 -0.40 47.75 24.02
CA ILE A 235 -1.71 47.70 23.39
C ILE A 235 -1.94 49.03 22.67
N VAL A 236 -2.38 48.94 21.42
CA VAL A 236 -2.85 50.07 20.62
C VAL A 236 -4.34 49.89 20.38
N TYR A 237 -5.14 50.83 20.84
CA TYR A 237 -6.55 50.91 20.53
C TYR A 237 -6.82 52.13 19.66
N GLY A 238 -7.23 51.90 18.42
CA GLY A 238 -7.50 52.94 17.43
C GLY A 238 -8.97 53.02 17.01
N ARG A 239 -9.46 54.22 16.73
CA ARG A 239 -10.78 54.46 16.15
C ARG A 239 -10.70 55.48 15.01
N LEU A 240 -11.41 55.16 13.92
CA LEU A 240 -11.56 56.05 12.78
C LEU A 240 -12.76 56.97 13.00
N ILE A 241 -12.56 58.28 12.87
CA ILE A 241 -13.58 59.31 13.09
C ILE A 241 -14.03 59.86 11.76
N GLY A 242 -15.34 60.01 11.55
CA GLY A 242 -15.92 60.40 10.27
C GLY A 242 -16.22 59.22 9.33
N LEU A 243 -15.84 57.99 9.72
CA LEU A 243 -16.13 56.79 8.92
C LEU A 243 -17.64 56.54 8.75
N GLU A 244 -18.43 56.85 9.78
CA GLU A 244 -19.89 56.73 9.76
C GLU A 244 -20.54 57.63 8.71
N GLU A 245 -20.05 58.86 8.55
CA GLU A 245 -20.53 59.81 7.54
C GLU A 245 -20.20 59.34 6.13
N ILE A 246 -19.01 58.75 5.93
CA ILE A 246 -18.61 58.13 4.67
C ILE A 246 -19.51 56.93 4.36
N PHE A 247 -19.81 56.08 5.33
CA PHE A 247 -20.71 54.95 5.13
C PHE A 247 -22.15 55.36 4.87
N ALA A 248 -22.63 56.46 5.45
CA ALA A 248 -23.95 57.01 5.17
C ALA A 248 -24.11 57.47 3.71
N GLN A 249 -23.02 57.83 3.05
CA GLN A 249 -22.97 58.24 1.65
C GLN A 249 -22.70 57.08 0.68
N CYS A 250 -22.38 55.89 1.19
CA CYS A 250 -22.04 54.71 0.40
C CYS A 250 -23.19 53.70 0.35
N SER A 251 -23.24 52.90 -0.72
CA SER A 251 -24.06 51.70 -0.69
C SER A 251 -23.53 50.70 0.36
N PRO A 252 -24.36 49.86 0.99
CA PRO A 252 -23.90 48.88 1.98
C PRO A 252 -22.81 47.94 1.43
N GLN A 253 -22.86 47.62 0.14
CA GLN A 253 -21.86 46.76 -0.52
C GLN A 253 -20.52 47.49 -0.70
N ASP A 254 -20.54 48.76 -1.08
CA ASP A 254 -19.32 49.55 -1.30
C ASP A 254 -18.69 49.98 0.02
N GLY A 255 -19.50 50.25 1.05
CA GLY A 255 -19.04 50.43 2.42
C GLY A 255 -18.32 49.18 2.95
N ALA A 256 -18.88 47.98 2.75
CA ALA A 256 -18.23 46.73 3.14
C ALA A 256 -16.90 46.49 2.40
N ARG A 257 -16.81 46.86 1.11
CA ARG A 257 -15.56 46.77 0.34
C ARG A 257 -14.51 47.73 0.84
N LEU A 258 -14.90 48.98 1.11
CA LEU A 258 -14.02 49.99 1.66
C LEU A 258 -13.46 49.53 3.02
N LEU A 259 -14.33 48.99 3.88
CA LEU A 259 -13.92 48.45 5.18
C LEU A 259 -12.95 47.28 5.03
N ASN A 260 -13.21 46.35 4.11
CA ASN A 260 -12.31 45.22 3.83
C ASN A 260 -10.94 45.69 3.31
N GLU A 261 -10.89 46.72 2.46
CA GLU A 261 -9.65 47.28 1.94
C GLU A 261 -8.83 47.96 3.04
N PHE A 262 -9.49 48.75 3.91
CA PHE A 262 -8.86 49.31 5.11
C PHE A 262 -8.32 48.21 6.01
N ASN A 263 -9.14 47.21 6.33
CA ASN A 263 -8.74 46.10 7.19
C ASN A 263 -7.55 45.33 6.62
N SER A 264 -7.55 45.03 5.31
CA SER A 264 -6.45 44.36 4.62
C SER A 264 -5.13 45.13 4.74
N ARG A 265 -5.16 46.45 4.56
CA ARG A 265 -3.96 47.31 4.69
C ARG A 265 -3.50 47.42 6.14
N ILE A 266 -4.42 47.52 7.10
CA ILE A 266 -4.12 47.49 8.53
C ILE A 266 -3.45 46.16 8.91
N ASP A 267 -3.93 45.03 8.40
CA ASP A 267 -3.34 43.71 8.64
C ASP A 267 -1.91 43.61 8.08
N GLN A 268 -1.65 44.23 6.93
CA GLN A 268 -0.31 44.32 6.36
C GLN A 268 0.63 45.15 7.23
N ILE A 269 0.16 46.28 7.78
CA ILE A 269 0.94 47.12 8.70
C ILE A 269 1.21 46.36 10.00
N ALA A 270 0.19 45.71 10.58
CA ALA A 270 0.34 44.91 11.80
C ALA A 270 1.39 43.81 11.61
N LYS A 271 1.36 43.09 10.48
CA LYS A 271 2.35 42.06 10.14
C LYS A 271 3.76 42.62 9.97
N LYS A 272 3.91 43.79 9.34
CA LYS A 272 5.21 44.48 9.17
C LYS A 272 5.81 44.90 10.51
N CYS A 273 4.97 45.40 11.43
CA CYS A 273 5.38 45.83 12.76
C CYS A 273 5.49 44.68 13.77
N SER A 274 5.33 43.42 13.34
CA SER A 274 5.31 42.25 14.24
C SER A 274 4.27 42.36 15.37
N CYS A 275 3.13 42.99 15.08
CA CYS A 275 2.02 43.15 16.01
C CYS A 275 0.89 42.17 15.68
N LEU A 276 0.18 41.69 16.70
CA LEU A 276 -0.99 40.85 16.56
C LEU A 276 -2.25 41.72 16.58
N ARG A 277 -3.03 41.69 15.51
CA ARG A 277 -4.35 42.33 15.47
C ARG A 277 -5.41 41.38 16.05
N LEU A 278 -6.31 41.93 16.86
CA LEU A 278 -7.42 41.21 17.46
C LEU A 278 -8.77 41.77 16.96
N GLN A 279 -9.81 40.95 17.05
CA GLN A 279 -11.15 41.36 16.64
C GLN A 279 -11.79 42.21 17.73
N SER A 280 -12.17 43.45 17.40
CA SER A 280 -12.79 44.40 18.33
C SER A 280 -13.69 45.39 17.57
N ASP A 281 -14.47 46.19 18.29
CA ASP A 281 -15.29 47.29 17.73
C ASP A 281 -14.42 48.44 17.17
N GLY A 282 -13.12 48.45 17.50
CA GLY A 282 -12.12 49.35 16.95
C GLY A 282 -10.92 48.59 16.36
N ILE A 283 -9.86 49.33 16.08
CA ILE A 283 -8.56 48.78 15.65
C ILE A 283 -7.78 48.39 16.90
N LEU A 284 -7.92 47.14 17.35
CA LEU A 284 -7.17 46.61 18.49
C LEU A 284 -5.94 45.84 18.01
N VAL A 285 -4.76 46.30 18.41
CA VAL A 285 -3.48 45.70 18.06
C VAL A 285 -2.59 45.57 19.30
N VAL A 286 -1.93 44.44 19.46
CA VAL A 286 -1.07 44.14 20.59
C VAL A 286 0.33 43.79 20.10
N ALA A 287 1.34 44.45 20.65
CA ALA A 287 2.75 44.13 20.44
C ALA A 287 3.29 43.35 21.65
N GLY A 288 4.17 42.37 21.40
CA GLY A 288 4.68 41.46 22.43
C GLY A 288 3.90 40.15 22.60
N LEU A 289 2.97 39.85 21.67
CA LEU A 289 2.29 38.55 21.56
C LEU A 289 2.69 37.85 20.24
N PRO A 290 2.97 36.54 20.25
CA PRO A 290 3.06 35.63 21.41
C PRO A 290 4.39 35.69 22.17
N ASN A 291 5.46 36.15 21.52
CA ASN A 291 6.77 36.24 22.14
C ASN A 291 6.92 37.63 22.74
N ILE A 292 7.24 37.69 24.03
CA ILE A 292 7.58 38.94 24.70
C ILE A 292 8.87 39.47 24.08
N THR A 293 8.80 40.66 23.47
CA THR A 293 9.93 41.34 22.82
C THR A 293 10.21 42.65 23.52
N ASP A 294 11.46 42.95 23.84
CA ASP A 294 11.81 44.22 24.51
C ASP A 294 11.43 45.46 23.67
N GLU A 295 11.35 45.31 22.35
CA GLU A 295 10.94 46.34 21.39
C GLU A 295 9.41 46.47 21.22
N HIS A 296 8.60 45.87 22.09
CA HIS A 296 7.13 45.83 21.93
C HIS A 296 6.51 47.25 21.84
N THR A 297 6.99 48.19 22.64
CA THR A 297 6.49 49.58 22.66
C THR A 297 6.82 50.32 21.37
N ARG A 298 8.04 50.14 20.86
CA ARG A 298 8.49 50.71 19.61
C ARG A 298 7.69 50.20 18.41
N ASN A 299 7.44 48.89 18.37
CA ASN A 299 6.63 48.25 17.33
C ASN A 299 5.17 48.78 17.33
N ALA A 300 4.59 48.94 18.52
CA ALA A 300 3.25 49.52 18.70
C ALA A 300 3.16 50.97 18.24
N ILE A 301 4.15 51.80 18.58
CA ILE A 301 4.22 53.21 18.16
C ILE A 301 4.41 53.32 16.65
N THR A 302 5.32 52.51 16.09
CA THR A 302 5.55 52.45 14.65
C THR A 302 4.28 52.05 13.91
N PHE A 303 3.53 51.07 14.42
CA PHE A 303 2.22 50.69 13.90
C PHE A 303 1.23 51.87 13.91
N ALA A 304 1.15 52.62 15.00
CA ALA A 304 0.24 53.77 15.11
C ALA A 304 0.61 54.91 14.15
N ILE A 305 1.91 55.18 13.95
CA ILE A 305 2.40 56.17 12.97
C ILE A 305 2.09 55.71 11.55
N ASP A 306 2.37 54.44 11.22
CA ASP A 306 2.08 53.87 9.91
C ASP A 306 0.56 53.86 9.62
N LEU A 307 -0.27 53.61 10.64
CA LEU A 307 -1.73 53.71 10.56
C LEU A 307 -2.21 55.14 10.31
N HIS A 308 -1.61 56.13 10.99
CA HIS A 308 -1.91 57.54 10.75
C HIS A 308 -1.55 57.97 9.31
N ALA A 309 -0.42 57.50 8.79
CA ALA A 309 -0.01 57.74 7.41
C ALA A 309 -0.96 57.10 6.39
N LEU A 310 -1.48 55.89 6.67
CA LEU A 310 -2.49 55.23 5.85
C LEU A 310 -3.80 56.06 5.78
N VAL A 311 -4.28 56.56 6.93
CA VAL A 311 -5.48 57.41 6.99
C VAL A 311 -5.26 58.71 6.24
N LYS A 312 -4.10 59.36 6.41
CA LYS A 312 -3.75 60.57 5.66
C LYS A 312 -3.73 60.33 4.14
N SER A 313 -3.12 59.23 3.71
CA SER A 313 -3.10 58.83 2.30
C SER A 313 -4.51 58.58 1.74
N PHE A 314 -5.42 58.05 2.56
CA PHE A 314 -6.82 57.90 2.17
C PHE A 314 -7.50 59.26 1.96
N CYS A 315 -7.34 60.20 2.90
CA CYS A 315 -7.89 61.56 2.79
C CYS A 315 -7.35 62.28 1.53
N ASP A 316 -6.04 62.18 1.27
CA ASP A 316 -5.39 62.77 0.10
C ASP A 316 -5.96 62.24 -1.23
N SER A 317 -6.33 60.95 -1.26
CA SER A 317 -6.83 60.27 -2.46
C SER A 317 -8.34 60.42 -2.69
N THR A 318 -9.15 60.57 -1.63
CA THR A 318 -10.61 60.53 -1.69
C THR A 318 -11.31 61.84 -1.35
N THR A 319 -10.57 62.89 -0.93
CA THR A 319 -11.11 64.18 -0.45
C THR A 319 -12.08 64.08 0.75
N ALA A 320 -12.24 62.88 1.33
CA ALA A 320 -13.05 62.66 2.52
C ALA A 320 -12.30 63.09 3.78
N GLU A 321 -13.03 63.65 4.76
CA GLU A 321 -12.48 64.00 6.07
C GLU A 321 -12.54 62.77 6.99
N LEU A 322 -11.43 62.03 7.06
CA LEU A 322 -11.27 60.89 7.97
C LEU A 322 -10.20 61.22 9.03
N GLY A 323 -10.58 61.11 10.30
CA GLY A 323 -9.69 61.26 11.44
C GLY A 323 -9.26 59.92 12.04
N LEU A 324 -8.13 59.91 12.75
CA LEU A 324 -7.67 58.76 13.53
C LEU A 324 -7.41 59.22 14.98
N ARG A 325 -7.97 58.51 15.95
CA ARG A 325 -7.57 58.58 17.36
C ARG A 325 -7.00 57.24 17.77
N CYS A 326 -5.82 57.25 18.38
CA CYS A 326 -5.18 56.05 18.92
C CYS A 326 -4.77 56.29 20.38
N GLY A 327 -5.11 55.36 21.26
CA GLY A 327 -4.58 55.26 22.62
C GLY A 327 -3.59 54.10 22.72
N ILE A 328 -2.44 54.36 23.35
CA ILE A 328 -1.36 53.38 23.52
C ILE A 328 -1.01 53.25 25.00
N GLU A 329 -1.05 52.03 25.53
CA GLU A 329 -0.71 51.69 26.92
C GLU A 329 0.21 50.46 26.96
N SER A 330 1.13 50.41 27.93
CA SER A 330 1.98 49.24 28.17
C SER A 330 1.73 48.66 29.55
N GLY A 331 1.48 47.36 29.64
CA GLY A 331 1.31 46.66 30.92
C GLY A 331 0.96 45.19 30.78
N SER A 332 0.38 44.62 31.83
CA SER A 332 0.04 43.19 31.89
C SER A 332 -1.36 42.91 31.36
N ILE A 333 -1.52 41.81 30.61
CA ILE A 333 -2.82 41.33 30.12
C ILE A 333 -2.98 39.83 30.34
N SER A 334 -4.21 39.37 30.31
CA SER A 334 -4.54 37.96 30.17
C SER A 334 -5.18 37.74 28.79
N ALA A 335 -4.60 36.88 27.99
CA ALA A 335 -5.07 36.54 26.66
C ALA A 335 -5.63 35.12 26.64
N GLY A 336 -6.64 34.84 25.83
CA GLY A 336 -7.24 33.52 25.84
C GLY A 336 -8.27 33.29 24.77
N ILE A 337 -8.74 32.05 24.66
CA ILE A 337 -9.77 31.64 23.72
C ILE A 337 -11.11 31.68 24.44
N VAL A 338 -12.02 32.51 23.93
CA VAL A 338 -13.35 32.72 24.50
C VAL A 338 -14.41 32.10 23.60
N GLY A 339 -15.41 31.48 24.22
CA GLY A 339 -16.57 30.88 23.56
C GLY A 339 -16.54 29.35 23.52
N ILE A 340 -17.72 28.73 23.40
CA ILE A 340 -17.88 27.25 23.34
C ILE A 340 -18.23 26.79 21.92
N THR A 341 -19.01 27.57 21.17
CA THR A 341 -19.46 27.25 19.81
C THR A 341 -18.83 28.15 18.74
N LYS A 342 -18.57 29.41 19.08
CA LYS A 342 -17.85 30.38 18.25
C LYS A 342 -16.62 30.85 19.02
N TRP A 343 -15.47 30.28 18.69
CA TRP A 343 -14.22 30.60 19.37
C TRP A 343 -13.57 31.81 18.74
N HIS A 344 -13.05 32.70 19.56
CA HIS A 344 -12.17 33.78 19.14
C HIS A 344 -11.12 33.99 20.21
N TYR A 345 -9.94 34.44 19.78
CA TYR A 345 -8.87 34.81 20.68
C TYR A 345 -9.03 36.27 21.10
N ASP A 346 -9.07 36.51 22.41
CA ASP A 346 -9.33 37.83 22.98
C ASP A 346 -8.40 38.12 24.16
N ILE A 347 -8.30 39.39 24.54
CA ILE A 347 -7.47 39.88 25.64
C ILE A 347 -8.30 40.64 26.67
N ILE A 348 -7.93 40.49 27.94
CA ILE A 348 -8.58 41.17 29.07
C ILE A 348 -7.49 41.69 30.00
N GLY A 349 -7.61 42.95 30.42
CA GLY A 349 -6.68 43.54 31.40
C GLY A 349 -6.90 45.03 31.56
N SER A 350 -6.47 45.57 32.71
CA SER A 350 -6.57 47.00 33.01
C SER A 350 -5.82 47.87 32.00
N SER A 351 -4.74 47.36 31.40
CA SER A 351 -4.00 48.06 30.35
C SER A 351 -4.81 48.25 29.06
N LEU A 352 -5.73 47.32 28.73
CA LEU A 352 -6.64 47.48 27.61
C LEU A 352 -7.68 48.57 27.91
N ASP A 353 -8.23 48.54 29.11
CA ASP A 353 -9.22 49.53 29.56
C ASP A 353 -8.63 50.95 29.55
N GLU A 354 -7.38 51.11 29.98
CA GLU A 354 -6.69 52.40 29.96
C GLU A 354 -6.40 52.87 28.52
N ALA A 355 -5.96 51.98 27.62
CA ALA A 355 -5.79 52.34 26.20
C ALA A 355 -7.10 52.84 25.56
N ILE A 356 -8.22 52.18 25.87
CA ILE A 356 -9.56 52.60 25.42
C ILE A 356 -9.95 53.93 26.07
N ASN A 357 -9.64 54.14 27.36
CA ASN A 357 -9.92 55.39 28.06
C ASN A 357 -9.14 56.57 27.47
N ILE A 358 -7.87 56.38 27.11
CA ILE A 358 -7.03 57.37 26.44
C ILE A 358 -7.61 57.76 25.08
N GLU A 359 -8.06 56.77 24.28
CA GLU A 359 -8.72 57.04 22.99
C GLU A 359 -10.02 57.84 23.18
N ARG A 360 -10.86 57.46 24.16
CA ARG A 360 -12.15 58.12 24.41
C ARG A 360 -12.03 59.53 24.96
N THR A 361 -11.03 59.78 25.81
CA THR A 361 -10.81 61.10 26.44
C THR A 361 -10.11 62.10 25.51
N ALA A 362 -9.51 61.62 24.41
CA ALA A 362 -8.87 62.47 23.42
C ALA A 362 -9.89 63.34 22.65
N THR A 363 -9.72 64.66 22.73
CA THR A 363 -10.58 65.64 22.04
C THR A 363 -10.16 65.82 20.57
N GLN A 364 -8.86 65.72 20.27
CA GLN A 364 -8.29 65.91 18.94
C GLN A 364 -7.93 64.57 18.27
N CYS A 365 -7.82 64.55 16.94
CA CYS A 365 -7.28 63.42 16.20
C CYS A 365 -5.76 63.36 16.38
N GLY A 366 -5.22 62.20 16.75
CA GLY A 366 -3.81 62.06 17.12
C GLY A 366 -3.49 60.71 17.73
N ILE A 367 -2.21 60.51 18.04
CA ILE A 367 -1.69 59.31 18.70
C ILE A 367 -1.32 59.69 20.13
N PHE A 368 -2.01 59.09 21.10
CA PHE A 368 -1.86 59.38 22.52
C PHE A 368 -1.25 58.19 23.26
N LEU A 369 -0.32 58.48 24.16
CA LEU A 369 0.46 57.57 24.95
C LEU A 369 0.14 57.75 26.43
N ALA A 370 0.03 56.63 27.13
CA ALA A 370 0.02 56.60 28.57
C ALA A 370 1.40 56.83 29.19
N GLU A 371 1.42 57.02 30.52
CA GLU A 371 2.66 57.22 31.25
C GLU A 371 3.58 55.99 31.22
N ASN A 372 3.03 54.77 31.33
CA ASN A 372 3.84 53.55 31.29
C ASN A 372 4.45 53.31 29.91
N ALA A 373 3.67 53.51 28.85
CA ALA A 373 4.17 53.41 27.47
C ALA A 373 5.29 54.43 27.24
N LYS A 374 5.13 55.68 27.73
CA LYS A 374 6.17 56.70 27.61
C LYS A 374 7.47 56.35 28.35
N ARG A 375 7.38 55.75 29.55
CA ARG A 375 8.57 55.34 30.32
C ARG A 375 9.43 54.30 29.59
N GLN A 376 8.85 53.55 28.67
CA GLN A 376 9.54 52.53 27.88
C GLN A 376 10.11 53.05 26.55
N ILE A 377 9.93 54.34 26.23
CA ILE A 377 10.48 54.97 25.03
C ILE A 377 11.80 55.66 25.40
N GLU A 378 12.85 55.45 24.60
CA GLU A 378 14.09 56.22 24.70
C GLU A 378 13.89 57.65 24.17
N SER A 379 14.46 58.65 24.84
CA SER A 379 14.16 60.08 24.64
C SER A 379 14.44 60.63 23.23
N ASP A 380 15.20 59.90 22.41
CA ASP A 380 15.75 60.40 21.15
C ASP A 380 15.04 59.82 19.91
N GLU A 381 14.14 58.84 20.07
CA GLU A 381 13.55 58.12 18.93
C GLU A 381 12.24 58.75 18.40
N PHE A 382 11.42 59.34 19.27
CA PHE A 382 10.13 59.93 18.91
C PHE A 382 9.92 61.30 19.56
N THR A 383 9.35 62.25 18.83
CA THR A 383 9.00 63.56 19.40
C THR A 383 7.63 63.51 20.07
N VAL A 384 7.63 63.72 21.38
CA VAL A 384 6.45 63.58 22.23
C VAL A 384 6.16 64.89 22.95
N GLU A 385 4.95 65.42 22.79
CA GLU A 385 4.45 66.58 23.51
C GLU A 385 3.51 66.18 24.65
N LYS A 386 3.41 67.01 25.69
CA LYS A 386 2.47 66.76 26.79
C LYS A 386 1.14 67.45 26.51
N CYS A 387 0.08 66.67 26.30
CA CYS A 387 -1.29 67.18 26.09
C CYS A 387 -2.13 66.92 27.35
N GLU A 388 -2.31 67.95 28.18
CA GLU A 388 -3.06 67.92 29.45
C GLU A 388 -2.65 66.78 30.40
N ARG A 389 -3.30 65.60 30.27
CA ARG A 389 -3.09 64.40 31.09
C ARG A 389 -2.29 63.29 30.39
N ASN A 390 -2.23 63.28 29.06
CA ASN A 390 -1.60 62.22 28.27
C ASN A 390 -0.45 62.76 27.40
N TRP A 391 0.35 61.88 26.83
CA TRP A 391 1.46 62.24 25.95
C TRP A 391 1.02 62.09 24.48
N CYS A 392 1.33 63.04 23.61
CA CYS A 392 0.95 63.00 22.19
C CYS A 392 2.20 62.85 21.32
N ILE A 393 2.18 61.93 20.37
CA ILE A 393 3.28 61.74 19.41
C ILE A 393 3.05 62.66 18.21
N ILE A 394 4.06 63.44 17.84
CA ILE A 394 4.05 64.19 16.58
C ILE A 394 4.68 63.32 15.50
N PRO A 395 3.92 62.88 14.48
CA PRO A 395 4.49 62.11 13.38
C PRO A 395 5.41 63.01 12.53
N GLN A 396 6.72 62.89 12.70
CA GLN A 396 7.72 63.62 11.90
C GLN A 396 8.16 62.79 10.68
N GLY A 397 8.00 63.35 9.47
CA GLY A 397 8.55 62.79 8.23
C GLY A 397 7.61 61.90 7.41
N ARG A 398 8.04 61.57 6.18
CA ARG A 398 7.36 60.58 5.30
C ARG A 398 7.51 59.21 5.95
N SER A 399 6.39 58.56 6.27
CA SER A 399 6.36 57.19 6.77
C SER A 399 7.19 56.23 5.92
N ASN A 400 7.91 55.30 6.55
CA ASN A 400 8.65 54.22 5.87
C ASN A 400 7.72 53.13 5.28
N LEU A 401 6.48 53.48 4.92
CA LEU A 401 5.56 52.59 4.23
C LEU A 401 5.94 52.48 2.75
N PRO A 402 6.02 51.26 2.19
CA PRO A 402 6.11 51.09 0.75
C PRO A 402 4.85 51.62 0.07
N SER A 403 5.01 52.21 -1.12
CA SER A 403 3.93 52.80 -1.91
C SER A 403 2.82 51.81 -2.30
N SER A 404 3.06 50.50 -2.18
CA SER A 404 2.08 49.44 -2.40
C SER A 404 1.00 49.35 -1.31
N ILE A 405 1.28 49.79 -0.08
CA ILE A 405 0.34 49.74 1.06
C ILE A 405 -0.45 51.05 1.18
N LEU A 406 0.08 52.16 0.66
CA LEU A 406 -0.59 53.46 0.62
C LEU A 406 -1.66 53.51 -0.49
N PHE A 407 -2.67 54.36 -0.33
CA PHE A 407 -3.66 54.56 -1.39
C PHE A 407 -2.99 55.28 -2.56
N PRO A 408 -3.14 54.79 -3.81
CA PRO A 408 -2.50 55.41 -4.95
C PRO A 408 -3.06 56.82 -5.18
N ASN A 409 -2.19 57.80 -5.35
CA ASN A 409 -2.55 59.19 -5.70
C ASN A 409 -3.01 59.26 -7.16
N LEU A 410 -4.20 58.73 -7.43
CA LEU A 410 -4.87 58.79 -8.71
C LEU A 410 -6.19 59.52 -8.47
N ARG A 411 -6.26 60.79 -8.89
CA ARG A 411 -7.41 61.72 -8.70
C ARG A 411 -8.76 61.26 -9.28
N ARG A 412 -8.98 59.99 -9.61
CA ARG A 412 -10.26 59.43 -10.04
C ARG A 412 -10.34 57.94 -9.72
N TYR A 413 -10.89 57.62 -8.54
CA TYR A 413 -11.60 56.35 -8.34
C TYR A 413 -12.96 56.66 -7.74
N SER A 414 -14.02 56.42 -8.50
CA SER A 414 -15.35 56.24 -7.91
C SER A 414 -15.40 54.83 -7.33
N LEU A 415 -16.01 54.66 -6.16
CA LEU A 415 -16.13 53.40 -5.39
C LEU A 415 -16.81 52.22 -6.14
N VAL A 416 -17.14 52.38 -7.42
CA VAL A 416 -18.13 51.56 -8.15
C VAL A 416 -17.50 50.39 -8.94
N THR A 417 -16.19 50.35 -9.21
CA THR A 417 -15.63 49.44 -10.25
C THR A 417 -14.73 48.27 -9.81
N VAL A 418 -14.20 48.26 -8.58
CA VAL A 418 -13.61 47.06 -7.92
C VAL A 418 -14.57 45.84 -7.74
N PRO A 419 -15.90 46.02 -7.57
CA PRO A 419 -16.88 44.96 -7.27
C PRO A 419 -17.01 43.77 -8.22
N GLN A 420 -16.81 44.00 -9.51
CA GLN A 420 -17.31 43.09 -10.56
C GLN A 420 -16.36 41.90 -10.81
N ALA A 421 -15.08 42.02 -10.47
CA ALA A 421 -14.10 40.94 -10.62
C ALA A 421 -14.22 39.87 -9.52
N VAL A 422 -14.56 40.25 -8.29
CA VAL A 422 -14.68 39.34 -7.13
C VAL A 422 -15.92 38.45 -7.22
N ASN A 423 -17.03 38.97 -7.76
CA ASN A 423 -18.26 38.20 -7.96
C ASN A 423 -18.10 37.05 -8.96
N ARG A 424 -17.22 37.17 -9.97
CA ARG A 424 -16.91 36.07 -10.91
C ARG A 424 -16.07 34.97 -10.27
N LEU A 425 -15.23 35.30 -9.29
CA LEU A 425 -14.39 34.33 -8.57
C LEU A 425 -15.20 33.49 -7.57
N LEU A 426 -16.10 34.11 -6.80
CA LEU A 426 -16.91 33.41 -5.79
C LEU A 426 -17.97 32.46 -6.41
N GLN A 427 -18.52 32.79 -7.58
CA GLN A 427 -19.44 31.91 -8.32
C GLN A 427 -18.75 30.66 -8.91
N THR A 428 -17.43 30.72 -9.12
CA THR A 428 -16.63 29.58 -9.61
C THR A 428 -16.32 28.59 -8.47
N ILE A 429 -16.22 29.07 -7.23
CA ILE A 429 -15.92 28.25 -6.05
C ILE A 429 -17.17 27.50 -5.55
N ALA A 430 -18.34 28.17 -5.55
CA ALA A 430 -19.60 27.58 -5.08
C ALA A 430 -20.14 26.45 -5.98
N SER A 431 -19.83 26.47 -7.29
CA SER A 431 -20.26 25.41 -8.23
C SER A 431 -19.38 24.15 -8.17
N THR A 432 -18.22 24.21 -7.50
CA THR A 432 -17.28 23.08 -7.39
C THR A 432 -17.51 22.26 -6.12
N SER A 433 -18.07 22.84 -5.05
CA SER A 433 -18.25 22.19 -3.74
C SER A 433 -19.46 21.26 -3.64
N ASP A 434 -20.51 21.47 -4.44
CA ASP A 434 -21.77 20.69 -4.35
C ASP A 434 -21.74 19.32 -5.04
N SER A 435 -20.71 19.05 -5.85
CA SER A 435 -20.58 17.79 -6.60
C SER A 435 -19.94 16.63 -5.83
N LEU A 436 -19.37 16.89 -4.64
CA LEU A 436 -18.54 15.91 -3.89
C LEU A 436 -19.21 15.30 -2.65
N LEU A 437 -20.40 15.78 -2.25
CA LEU A 437 -21.04 15.37 -0.99
C LEU A 437 -22.12 14.28 -1.11
N LYS A 438 -22.39 13.73 -2.30
CA LYS A 438 -23.50 12.76 -2.50
C LYS A 438 -23.13 11.29 -2.69
N THR A 439 -21.87 10.90 -2.56
CA THR A 439 -21.49 9.49 -2.67
C THR A 439 -20.65 9.07 -1.48
N ASN A 440 -21.27 8.54 -0.43
CA ASN A 440 -20.74 7.43 0.39
C ASN A 440 -21.62 7.18 1.63
N ALA A 441 -22.74 6.50 1.45
CA ALA A 441 -23.41 5.78 2.53
C ALA A 441 -23.29 4.27 2.27
N LEU A 442 -22.37 3.60 2.98
CA LEU A 442 -22.27 2.13 2.98
C LEU A 442 -23.07 1.54 4.17
N PRO A 443 -23.75 0.40 3.99
CA PRO A 443 -24.65 -0.19 4.99
C PRO A 443 -23.93 -0.70 6.26
N GLY A 444 -24.56 -0.48 7.41
CA GLY A 444 -23.98 -0.48 8.77
C GLY A 444 -23.36 -1.79 9.30
N ARG A 445 -23.54 -2.95 8.64
CA ARG A 445 -22.97 -4.23 9.12
C ARG A 445 -21.50 -4.42 8.72
N ARG A 446 -21.03 -3.76 7.65
CA ARG A 446 -19.60 -3.72 7.25
C ARG A 446 -18.82 -2.62 7.97
N LYS A 447 -19.49 -1.54 8.38
CA LYS A 447 -18.91 -0.38 9.07
C LYS A 447 -18.26 -0.76 10.41
N LYS A 448 -18.98 -1.47 11.29
CA LYS A 448 -18.44 -1.95 12.59
C LYS A 448 -17.22 -2.86 12.46
N LYS A 449 -17.15 -3.68 11.40
CA LYS A 449 -15.99 -4.56 11.15
C LYS A 449 -14.79 -3.77 10.64
N MET A 450 -15.02 -2.76 9.81
CA MET A 450 -13.98 -1.85 9.32
C MET A 450 -13.43 -0.95 10.43
N GLU A 451 -14.30 -0.39 11.28
CA GLU A 451 -13.90 0.43 12.45
C GLU A 451 -13.03 -0.37 13.43
N LYS A 452 -13.38 -1.64 13.69
CA LYS A 452 -12.54 -2.51 14.53
C LYS A 452 -11.17 -2.79 13.90
N LEU A 453 -11.09 -2.97 12.58
CA LEU A 453 -9.82 -3.15 11.86
C LEU A 453 -8.99 -1.86 11.80
N LEU A 454 -9.62 -0.70 11.60
CA LEU A 454 -8.97 0.61 11.59
C LEU A 454 -8.40 0.98 12.97
N SER A 455 -9.12 0.69 14.05
CA SER A 455 -8.64 0.91 15.43
C SER A 455 -7.37 0.12 15.77
N VAL A 456 -7.10 -0.98 15.07
CA VAL A 456 -5.84 -1.74 15.19
C VAL A 456 -4.73 -1.05 14.39
N GLY A 457 -5.05 -0.45 13.24
CA GLY A 457 -4.12 0.34 12.43
C GLY A 457 -3.64 1.60 13.14
N ASP A 458 -4.57 2.36 13.75
CA ASP A 458 -4.24 3.61 14.46
C ASP A 458 -3.33 3.34 15.67
N LYS A 459 -3.59 2.25 16.43
CA LYS A 459 -2.71 1.80 17.54
C LYS A 459 -1.30 1.39 17.10
N LEU A 460 -1.09 1.17 15.81
CA LEU A 460 0.19 0.74 15.24
C LEU A 460 0.96 1.89 14.59
N GLU A 461 0.30 2.98 14.21
CA GLU A 461 0.98 4.24 13.82
C GLU A 461 1.76 4.85 14.96
N ASP A 462 1.20 4.81 16.18
CA ASP A 462 1.88 5.23 17.42
C ASP A 462 3.14 4.41 17.76
N LYS A 463 3.36 3.25 17.10
CA LYS A 463 4.52 2.38 17.33
C LYS A 463 5.48 2.32 16.14
N ARG A 464 5.25 3.13 15.10
CA ARG A 464 6.00 3.09 13.82
C ARG A 464 7.43 3.66 13.94
N ASP A 465 7.79 4.24 15.09
CA ASP A 465 9.10 4.84 15.39
C ASP A 465 10.31 3.88 15.52
N GLN A 466 10.15 2.56 15.30
CA GLN A 466 11.25 1.60 15.57
C GLN A 466 11.92 0.94 14.35
N GLY A 467 11.59 1.28 13.10
CA GLY A 467 12.33 0.82 11.92
C GLY A 467 12.43 -0.72 11.70
N LYS A 468 11.71 -1.52 12.48
CA LYS A 468 11.73 -2.99 12.43
C LYS A 468 10.72 -3.51 11.41
N SER A 469 11.11 -4.45 10.55
CA SER A 469 10.21 -5.16 9.62
C SER A 469 8.98 -5.71 10.36
N LEU A 470 7.77 -5.44 9.81
CA LEU A 470 6.48 -5.87 10.36
C LEU A 470 6.28 -7.39 10.31
N MET A 471 6.98 -8.07 9.41
CA MET A 471 6.93 -9.52 9.22
C MET A 471 8.29 -10.17 9.50
N HIS A 472 8.27 -11.44 9.92
CA HIS A 472 9.46 -12.28 9.95
C HIS A 472 9.90 -12.65 8.53
N SER A 473 11.20 -12.54 8.22
CA SER A 473 11.73 -12.78 6.86
C SER A 473 11.56 -14.23 6.39
N CYS A 474 11.66 -15.19 7.32
CA CYS A 474 11.55 -16.62 7.01
C CYS A 474 10.08 -17.07 6.92
N THR A 475 9.34 -16.92 8.02
CA THR A 475 7.95 -17.43 8.13
C THR A 475 6.89 -16.53 7.51
N LEU A 476 7.24 -15.31 7.12
CA LEU A 476 6.32 -14.23 6.70
C LEU A 476 5.25 -13.86 7.74
N ARG A 477 5.26 -14.48 8.93
CA ARG A 477 4.32 -14.23 10.03
C ARG A 477 4.39 -12.78 10.50
N PHE A 478 3.25 -12.17 10.80
CA PHE A 478 3.23 -10.86 11.46
C PHE A 478 3.83 -10.99 12.86
N ARG A 479 4.73 -10.06 13.20
CA ARG A 479 5.33 -10.02 14.55
C ARG A 479 4.29 -9.71 15.63
N ASN A 480 3.26 -8.93 15.30
CA ASN A 480 2.16 -8.65 16.21
C ASN A 480 1.12 -9.79 16.17
N PRO A 481 0.85 -10.48 17.30
CA PRO A 481 -0.11 -11.58 17.36
C PRO A 481 -1.54 -11.15 17.03
N GLU A 482 -1.95 -9.92 17.34
CA GLU A 482 -3.30 -9.43 17.04
C GLU A 482 -3.52 -9.25 15.53
N MET A 483 -2.51 -8.75 14.81
CA MET A 483 -2.55 -8.65 13.35
C MET A 483 -2.61 -10.02 12.69
N GLU A 484 -1.85 -10.99 13.21
CA GLU A 484 -1.87 -12.35 12.70
C GLU A 484 -3.25 -12.99 12.92
N ALA A 485 -3.85 -12.83 14.11
CA ALA A 485 -5.20 -13.30 14.39
C ALA A 485 -6.22 -12.63 13.44
N ALA A 486 -6.12 -11.31 13.25
CA ALA A 486 -6.99 -10.56 12.34
C ALA A 486 -6.85 -11.01 10.88
N PHE A 487 -5.63 -11.33 10.42
CA PHE A 487 -5.38 -11.90 9.11
C PHE A 487 -6.12 -13.23 8.93
N HIS A 488 -6.04 -14.12 9.92
CA HIS A 488 -6.71 -15.44 9.87
C HIS A 488 -8.24 -15.37 9.96
N THR A 489 -8.80 -14.34 10.59
CA THR A 489 -10.26 -14.15 10.64
C THR A 489 -10.90 -13.73 9.30
N GLN A 490 -10.12 -13.34 8.29
CA GLN A 490 -10.66 -13.07 6.96
C GLN A 490 -11.15 -14.37 6.31
N LEU A 491 -12.30 -14.34 5.64
CA LEU A 491 -12.82 -15.52 4.93
C LEU A 491 -11.98 -15.79 3.68
N ASP A 492 -11.62 -17.05 3.46
CA ASP A 492 -10.92 -17.48 2.26
C ASP A 492 -11.90 -17.74 1.12
N GLN A 493 -11.91 -16.84 0.12
CA GLN A 493 -12.76 -16.97 -1.05
C GLN A 493 -12.27 -18.03 -2.03
N TRP A 494 -11.02 -18.48 -1.91
CA TRP A 494 -10.39 -19.41 -2.85
C TRP A 494 -10.51 -20.87 -2.43
N PHE A 495 -10.91 -21.13 -1.19
CA PHE A 495 -11.01 -22.48 -0.63
C PHE A 495 -12.06 -23.35 -1.35
N ILE A 496 -13.25 -22.80 -1.65
CA ILE A 496 -14.33 -23.55 -2.31
C ILE A 496 -13.95 -23.93 -3.75
N PRO A 497 -13.46 -23.01 -4.61
CA PRO A 497 -12.91 -23.37 -5.91
C PRO A 497 -11.79 -24.40 -5.82
N ALA A 498 -10.92 -24.30 -4.80
CA ALA A 498 -9.84 -25.24 -4.62
C ALA A 498 -10.34 -26.66 -4.33
N LEU A 499 -11.34 -26.79 -3.45
CA LEU A 499 -11.97 -28.06 -3.13
C LEU A 499 -12.62 -28.71 -4.36
N ALA A 500 -13.32 -27.91 -5.18
CA ALA A 500 -13.93 -28.40 -6.43
C ALA A 500 -12.88 -28.90 -7.43
N ILE A 501 -11.76 -28.18 -7.56
CA ILE A 501 -10.64 -28.61 -8.41
C ILE A 501 -9.98 -29.87 -7.86
N SER A 502 -9.87 -30.05 -6.54
CA SER A 502 -9.36 -31.29 -5.94
C SER A 502 -10.26 -32.51 -6.18
N ILE A 503 -11.59 -32.32 -6.27
CA ILE A 503 -12.51 -33.39 -6.67
C ILE A 503 -12.30 -33.75 -8.14
N PHE A 504 -12.20 -32.75 -9.02
CA PHE A 504 -11.91 -32.97 -10.44
C PHE A 504 -10.55 -33.64 -10.65
N PHE A 505 -9.54 -33.24 -9.88
CA PHE A 505 -8.22 -33.86 -9.85
C PHE A 505 -8.32 -35.37 -9.60
N LEU A 506 -9.11 -35.79 -8.62
CA LEU A 506 -9.20 -37.19 -8.23
C LEU A 506 -9.77 -38.07 -9.35
N VAL A 507 -10.66 -37.52 -10.20
CA VAL A 507 -11.14 -38.18 -11.42
C VAL A 507 -10.03 -38.31 -12.47
N VAL A 508 -9.33 -37.21 -12.77
CA VAL A 508 -8.18 -37.21 -13.71
C VAL A 508 -7.10 -38.16 -13.24
N TYR A 509 -6.84 -38.17 -11.94
CA TYR A 509 -5.85 -39.03 -11.29
C TYR A 509 -6.23 -40.51 -11.38
N GLY A 510 -7.51 -40.84 -11.22
CA GLY A 510 -8.02 -42.19 -11.45
C GLY A 510 -7.84 -42.65 -12.90
N VAL A 511 -8.13 -41.80 -13.88
CA VAL A 511 -7.90 -42.12 -15.31
C VAL A 511 -6.41 -42.36 -15.58
N TYR A 512 -5.53 -41.53 -15.02
CA TYR A 512 -4.08 -41.70 -15.14
C TYR A 512 -3.62 -43.07 -14.62
N HIS A 513 -4.08 -43.45 -13.43
CA HIS A 513 -3.74 -44.74 -12.82
C HIS A 513 -4.28 -45.94 -13.61
N VAL A 514 -5.46 -45.83 -14.21
CA VAL A 514 -6.03 -46.88 -15.08
C VAL A 514 -5.24 -47.05 -16.39
N LEU A 515 -4.63 -45.97 -16.90
CA LEU A 515 -3.82 -46.01 -18.12
C LEU A 515 -2.42 -46.58 -17.86
N VAL A 516 -1.83 -46.31 -16.70
CA VAL A 516 -0.41 -46.61 -16.43
C VAL A 516 -0.20 -47.90 -15.65
N LEU A 517 -1.08 -48.23 -14.69
CA LEU A 517 -0.87 -49.32 -13.74
C LEU A 517 -1.92 -50.43 -13.93
N PRO A 518 -1.53 -51.71 -13.80
CA PRO A 518 -2.48 -52.82 -13.95
C PRO A 518 -3.57 -52.73 -12.88
N ARG A 519 -4.83 -52.79 -13.34
CA ARG A 519 -6.05 -52.53 -12.57
C ARG A 519 -6.12 -53.31 -11.26
N GLN A 520 -5.94 -52.65 -10.13
CA GLN A 520 -6.34 -53.19 -8.83
C GLN A 520 -7.66 -52.59 -8.34
N ILE A 521 -8.61 -53.44 -7.95
CA ILE A 521 -9.91 -53.05 -7.37
C ILE A 521 -9.70 -52.12 -6.16
N ALA A 522 -8.58 -52.28 -5.43
CA ALA A 522 -8.22 -51.45 -4.29
C ALA A 522 -8.08 -49.95 -4.62
N THR A 523 -7.54 -49.59 -5.79
CA THR A 523 -7.34 -48.18 -6.16
C THR A 523 -8.66 -47.50 -6.48
N LEU A 524 -9.55 -48.20 -7.19
CA LEU A 524 -10.89 -47.72 -7.50
C LEU A 524 -11.70 -47.50 -6.21
N VAL A 525 -11.65 -48.44 -5.27
CA VAL A 525 -12.32 -48.31 -3.97
C VAL A 525 -11.80 -47.10 -3.20
N LEU A 526 -10.48 -46.92 -3.13
CA LEU A 526 -9.88 -45.83 -2.38
C LEU A 526 -10.17 -44.46 -3.02
N ILE A 527 -10.16 -44.36 -4.35
CA ILE A 527 -10.58 -43.17 -5.09
C ILE A 527 -12.05 -42.84 -4.84
N VAL A 528 -12.95 -43.84 -4.85
CA VAL A 528 -14.38 -43.64 -4.58
C VAL A 528 -14.60 -43.16 -3.14
N VAL A 529 -13.90 -43.74 -2.16
CA VAL A 529 -13.96 -43.31 -0.76
C VAL A 529 -13.46 -41.87 -0.61
N ALA A 530 -12.33 -41.53 -1.24
CA ALA A 530 -11.80 -40.17 -1.21
C ALA A 530 -12.75 -39.17 -1.91
N LEU A 531 -13.35 -39.53 -3.05
CA LEU A 531 -14.37 -38.71 -3.73
C LEU A 531 -15.58 -38.47 -2.83
N ALA A 532 -16.10 -39.51 -2.18
CA ALA A 532 -17.23 -39.41 -1.27
C ALA A 532 -16.91 -38.51 -0.07
N ALA A 533 -15.74 -38.68 0.55
CA ALA A 533 -15.30 -37.86 1.67
C ALA A 533 -15.19 -36.37 1.29
N MET A 534 -14.58 -36.07 0.14
CA MET A 534 -14.41 -34.70 -0.37
C MET A 534 -15.74 -34.04 -0.74
N PHE A 535 -16.65 -34.80 -1.35
CA PHE A 535 -18.00 -34.33 -1.68
C PHE A 535 -18.83 -34.02 -0.43
N ILE A 536 -18.75 -34.87 0.60
CA ILE A 536 -19.40 -34.62 1.89
C ILE A 536 -18.87 -33.33 2.53
N ILE A 537 -17.54 -33.11 2.52
CA ILE A 537 -16.93 -31.88 3.04
C ILE A 537 -17.46 -30.64 2.28
N LEU A 538 -17.53 -30.71 0.94
CA LEU A 538 -18.06 -29.63 0.11
C LEU A 538 -19.53 -29.33 0.45
N LEU A 539 -20.35 -30.38 0.60
CA LEU A 539 -21.77 -30.27 0.92
C LEU A 539 -21.99 -29.63 2.30
N ILE A 540 -21.22 -30.05 3.31
CA ILE A 540 -21.27 -29.48 4.68
C ILE A 540 -20.95 -27.98 4.65
N LEU A 541 -19.92 -27.59 3.90
CA LEU A 541 -19.53 -26.18 3.77
C LEU A 541 -20.58 -25.34 3.03
N TYR A 542 -21.26 -25.91 2.02
CA TYR A 542 -22.26 -25.20 1.23
C TYR A 542 -23.59 -25.02 1.98
N ILE A 543 -24.10 -26.07 2.62
CA ILE A 543 -25.38 -26.03 3.35
C ILE A 543 -25.24 -25.19 4.64
N ASN A 544 -24.01 -24.96 5.11
CA ASN A 544 -23.73 -24.28 6.39
C ASN A 544 -24.52 -24.89 7.57
N TYR A 545 -24.78 -26.19 7.48
CA TYR A 545 -25.64 -26.93 8.40
C TYR A 545 -24.99 -27.03 9.80
N PHE A 546 -23.70 -27.38 9.84
CA PHE A 546 -22.91 -27.43 11.07
C PHE A 546 -22.17 -26.10 11.28
N GLN A 547 -22.87 -25.10 11.81
CA GLN A 547 -22.31 -23.75 11.99
C GLN A 547 -20.97 -23.73 12.77
N ASN A 548 -20.83 -24.56 13.80
CA ASN A 548 -19.58 -24.65 14.58
C ASN A 548 -18.41 -25.23 13.78
N PHE A 549 -18.67 -26.28 12.98
CA PHE A 549 -17.66 -26.90 12.14
C PHE A 549 -17.26 -26.00 10.96
N CYS A 550 -18.25 -25.39 10.30
CA CYS A 550 -18.01 -24.40 9.26
C CYS A 550 -17.25 -23.18 9.81
N HIS A 551 -17.58 -22.72 11.02
CA HIS A 551 -16.83 -21.65 11.68
C HIS A 551 -15.41 -22.08 12.02
N PHE A 552 -15.19 -23.31 12.50
CA PHE A 552 -13.86 -23.84 12.76
C PHE A 552 -12.99 -23.85 11.49
N ILE A 553 -13.49 -24.39 10.38
CA ILE A 553 -12.75 -24.44 9.10
C ILE A 553 -12.54 -23.04 8.51
N THR A 554 -13.55 -22.17 8.55
CA THR A 554 -13.48 -20.89 7.81
C THR A 554 -12.91 -19.72 8.62
N ARG A 555 -12.87 -19.81 9.95
CA ARG A 555 -12.47 -18.70 10.83
C ARG A 555 -11.29 -19.00 11.74
N THR A 556 -10.85 -20.25 11.87
CA THR A 556 -9.66 -20.59 12.64
C THR A 556 -8.52 -21.00 11.72
N ALA A 557 -7.33 -20.46 11.97
CA ALA A 557 -6.13 -20.80 11.19
C ALA A 557 -5.79 -22.29 11.28
N ILE A 558 -5.98 -22.86 12.49
CA ILE A 558 -5.70 -24.25 12.80
C ILE A 558 -6.67 -25.15 12.03
N GLY A 559 -7.98 -24.90 12.13
CA GLY A 559 -8.99 -25.70 11.46
C GLY A 559 -8.87 -25.69 9.93
N HIS A 560 -8.62 -24.51 9.36
CA HIS A 560 -8.38 -24.36 7.92
C HIS A 560 -7.15 -25.16 7.47
N SER A 561 -6.02 -24.99 8.16
CA SER A 561 -4.76 -25.68 7.84
C SER A 561 -4.87 -27.20 8.01
N THR A 562 -5.56 -27.67 9.06
CA THR A 562 -5.78 -29.11 9.28
C THR A 562 -6.68 -29.72 8.22
N ALA A 563 -7.70 -28.99 7.74
CA ALA A 563 -8.56 -29.47 6.68
C ALA A 563 -7.78 -29.63 5.36
N ILE A 564 -6.96 -28.65 4.99
CA ILE A 564 -6.10 -28.75 3.81
C ILE A 564 -5.12 -29.91 3.93
N LEU A 565 -4.46 -30.05 5.08
CA LEU A 565 -3.48 -31.14 5.29
C LEU A 565 -4.15 -32.53 5.17
N LEU A 566 -5.36 -32.68 5.72
CA LEU A 566 -6.14 -33.93 5.61
C LEU A 566 -6.51 -34.23 4.15
N ILE A 567 -6.93 -33.23 3.39
CA ILE A 567 -7.21 -33.38 1.95
C ILE A 567 -5.94 -33.81 1.20
N LEU A 568 -4.81 -33.13 1.44
CA LEU A 568 -3.54 -33.45 0.81
C LEU A 568 -3.07 -34.87 1.13
N ALA A 569 -3.21 -35.30 2.39
CA ALA A 569 -2.89 -36.65 2.82
C ALA A 569 -3.78 -37.70 2.16
N LEU A 570 -5.10 -37.47 2.08
CA LEU A 570 -6.02 -38.37 1.38
C LEU A 570 -5.64 -38.54 -0.10
N LEU A 571 -5.35 -37.43 -0.78
CA LEU A 571 -4.91 -37.44 -2.18
C LEU A 571 -3.56 -38.16 -2.34
N PHE A 572 -2.63 -37.99 -1.40
CA PHE A 572 -1.32 -38.65 -1.43
C PHE A 572 -1.44 -40.16 -1.23
N ILE A 573 -2.27 -40.61 -0.28
CA ILE A 573 -2.54 -42.02 -0.02
C ILE A 573 -3.13 -42.68 -1.28
N CYS A 574 -4.04 -41.99 -2.00
CA CYS A 574 -4.55 -42.47 -3.28
C CYS A 574 -3.48 -42.65 -4.35
N GLY A 575 -2.40 -41.88 -4.26
CA GLY A 575 -1.28 -41.99 -5.19
C GLY A 575 -0.33 -43.12 -4.87
N ILE A 576 0.07 -43.22 -3.61
CA ILE A 576 1.10 -44.15 -3.19
C ILE A 576 0.60 -45.60 -3.21
N VAL A 577 -0.68 -45.86 -2.86
CA VAL A 577 -1.26 -47.23 -2.78
C VAL A 577 -1.15 -47.99 -4.11
N ASN A 578 -1.23 -47.31 -5.25
CA ASN A 578 -1.11 -47.98 -6.55
C ASN A 578 0.33 -48.38 -6.88
N THR A 579 1.33 -47.72 -6.31
CA THR A 579 2.75 -48.12 -6.44
C THR A 579 3.04 -49.44 -5.68
N PHE A 580 2.26 -49.80 -4.65
CA PHE A 580 2.41 -51.08 -3.91
C PHE A 580 1.97 -52.32 -4.71
N SER A 581 1.28 -52.14 -5.83
CA SER A 581 0.41 -53.16 -6.44
C SER A 581 1.08 -54.01 -7.53
N CYS A 582 2.36 -53.78 -7.80
CA CYS A 582 3.04 -54.47 -8.91
C CYS A 582 3.61 -55.82 -8.49
N PRO A 583 3.19 -56.93 -9.15
CA PRO A 583 3.65 -58.26 -8.80
C PRO A 583 5.10 -58.49 -9.27
N GLN A 584 5.96 -58.90 -8.35
CA GLN A 584 7.32 -59.35 -8.63
C GLN A 584 7.26 -60.86 -8.92
N LYS A 585 7.15 -61.26 -10.20
CA LYS A 585 7.29 -62.68 -10.58
C LYS A 585 8.57 -62.92 -11.36
N SER A 586 9.24 -64.01 -10.99
CA SER A 586 10.63 -64.35 -11.31
C SER A 586 10.82 -65.25 -12.54
N ASP A 587 9.79 -65.59 -13.30
CA ASP A 587 9.92 -66.55 -14.41
C ASP A 587 9.51 -65.95 -15.76
N LEU A 588 10.33 -66.31 -16.75
CA LEU A 588 10.41 -65.84 -18.13
C LEU A 588 9.07 -65.58 -18.85
N ALA A 589 9.11 -64.55 -19.70
CA ALA A 589 8.36 -64.37 -20.94
C ALA A 589 6.83 -64.51 -20.87
N ASP A 590 6.16 -63.42 -20.51
CA ASP A 590 5.31 -62.64 -21.43
C ASP A 590 4.41 -61.68 -20.64
N SER A 591 4.54 -60.38 -20.92
CA SER A 591 3.67 -59.27 -20.49
C SER A 591 3.53 -58.99 -18.98
N SER A 592 4.60 -58.51 -18.34
CA SER A 592 4.50 -57.83 -17.02
C SER A 592 4.42 -56.31 -17.21
N GLU A 593 3.21 -55.76 -17.14
CA GLU A 593 2.84 -54.36 -17.39
C GLU A 593 3.40 -53.32 -16.38
N CYS A 594 4.36 -53.68 -15.52
CA CYS A 594 4.85 -52.79 -14.46
C CYS A 594 6.38 -52.62 -14.43
N TYR A 595 6.95 -52.22 -15.56
CA TYR A 595 8.41 -52.03 -15.70
C TYR A 595 8.85 -50.56 -15.85
N VAL A 596 7.94 -49.57 -15.84
CA VAL A 596 8.33 -48.18 -16.16
C VAL A 596 8.28 -47.25 -14.94
N VAL A 597 9.39 -47.24 -14.21
CA VAL A 597 9.70 -46.40 -13.03
C VAL A 597 9.33 -44.93 -13.23
N HIS A 598 9.52 -44.41 -14.46
CA HIS A 598 9.21 -43.03 -14.84
C HIS A 598 7.76 -42.60 -14.54
N TYR A 599 6.77 -43.47 -14.80
CA TYR A 599 5.37 -43.09 -14.65
C TYR A 599 4.89 -43.11 -13.20
N SER A 600 5.49 -43.94 -12.33
CA SER A 600 5.22 -43.87 -10.89
C SER A 600 5.67 -42.53 -10.31
N LEU A 601 6.88 -42.06 -10.67
CA LEU A 601 7.39 -40.75 -10.21
C LEU A 601 6.54 -39.60 -10.74
N LEU A 602 6.03 -39.73 -11.96
CA LEU A 602 5.17 -38.74 -12.57
C LEU A 602 3.78 -38.67 -11.92
N SER A 603 3.29 -39.79 -11.38
CA SER A 603 2.11 -39.82 -10.50
C SER A 603 2.31 -38.94 -9.26
N CYS A 604 3.49 -38.98 -8.65
CA CYS A 604 3.84 -38.12 -7.52
C CYS A 604 3.92 -36.64 -7.95
N ALA A 605 4.50 -36.35 -9.12
CA ALA A 605 4.55 -34.99 -9.66
C ALA A 605 3.15 -34.41 -9.94
N ILE A 606 2.23 -35.21 -10.49
CA ILE A 606 0.83 -34.84 -10.72
C ILE A 606 0.12 -34.46 -9.40
N TRP A 607 0.35 -35.23 -8.33
CA TRP A 607 -0.15 -34.91 -6.98
C TRP A 607 0.47 -33.63 -6.43
N MET A 608 1.79 -33.45 -6.57
CA MET A 608 2.47 -32.23 -6.13
C MET A 608 1.90 -30.99 -6.82
N LEU A 609 1.64 -31.05 -8.13
CA LEU A 609 0.99 -29.98 -8.87
C LEU A 609 -0.42 -29.67 -8.33
N ALA A 610 -1.19 -30.68 -7.92
CA ALA A 610 -2.53 -30.46 -7.35
C ALA A 610 -2.50 -29.62 -6.05
N THR A 611 -1.38 -29.61 -5.32
CA THR A 611 -1.23 -28.79 -4.10
C THR A 611 -1.25 -27.28 -4.37
N VAL A 612 -0.92 -26.87 -5.60
CA VAL A 612 -0.84 -25.47 -6.04
C VAL A 612 -2.17 -24.73 -5.94
N VAL A 613 -3.28 -25.47 -5.94
CA VAL A 613 -4.63 -24.93 -5.93
C VAL A 613 -4.95 -24.25 -4.59
N PHE A 614 -4.29 -24.65 -3.50
CA PHE A 614 -4.48 -24.07 -2.16
C PHE A 614 -3.67 -22.78 -1.97
N ILE A 615 -4.25 -21.66 -2.40
CA ILE A 615 -3.58 -20.35 -2.45
C ILE A 615 -3.29 -19.76 -1.07
N ARG A 616 -4.23 -19.90 -0.12
CA ARG A 616 -4.11 -19.34 1.24
C ARG A 616 -3.68 -20.41 2.24
N PHE A 617 -2.58 -21.07 1.92
CA PHE A 617 -1.94 -22.05 2.78
C PHE A 617 -0.52 -21.57 3.11
N SER A 618 -0.04 -21.85 4.32
CA SER A 618 1.29 -21.41 4.74
C SER A 618 2.36 -22.10 3.89
N ALA A 619 3.24 -21.32 3.26
CA ALA A 619 4.27 -21.86 2.39
C ALA A 619 5.25 -22.79 3.13
N MET A 620 5.50 -22.53 4.41
CA MET A 620 6.38 -23.37 5.24
C MET A 620 5.73 -24.71 5.59
N VAL A 621 4.44 -24.70 5.96
CA VAL A 621 3.71 -25.94 6.25
C VAL A 621 3.60 -26.80 4.97
N LEU A 622 3.36 -26.16 3.82
CA LEU A 622 3.34 -26.83 2.53
C LEU A 622 4.69 -27.46 2.19
N LEU A 623 5.79 -26.73 2.38
CA LEU A 623 7.14 -27.25 2.14
C LEU A 623 7.42 -28.48 3.02
N CYS A 624 7.11 -28.41 4.31
CA CYS A 624 7.26 -29.55 5.21
C CYS A 624 6.41 -30.76 4.76
N ALA A 625 5.14 -30.53 4.38
CA ALA A 625 4.27 -31.59 3.89
C ALA A 625 4.79 -32.24 2.61
N LEU A 626 5.28 -31.44 1.65
CA LEU A 626 5.86 -31.93 0.40
C LEU A 626 7.17 -32.69 0.62
N LEU A 627 8.04 -32.23 1.53
CA LEU A 627 9.28 -32.92 1.88
C LEU A 627 9.02 -34.25 2.60
N ILE A 628 8.05 -34.30 3.52
CA ILE A 628 7.63 -35.54 4.17
C ILE A 628 7.07 -36.52 3.13
N ALA A 629 6.20 -36.05 2.23
CA ALA A 629 5.67 -36.87 1.15
C ALA A 629 6.77 -37.39 0.20
N PHE A 630 7.75 -36.54 -0.14
CA PHE A 630 8.91 -36.94 -0.94
C PHE A 630 9.75 -38.01 -0.23
N LEU A 631 10.04 -37.84 1.07
CA LEU A 631 10.78 -38.84 1.85
C LEU A 631 10.02 -40.16 1.94
N LEU A 632 8.72 -40.12 2.22
CA LEU A 632 7.87 -41.32 2.27
C LEU A 632 7.84 -42.03 0.92
N TYR A 633 7.69 -41.27 -0.17
CA TYR A 633 7.70 -41.81 -1.52
C TYR A 633 9.07 -42.41 -1.89
N SER A 634 10.17 -41.72 -1.56
CA SER A 634 11.53 -42.18 -1.87
C SER A 634 11.90 -43.43 -1.07
N LEU A 635 11.59 -43.45 0.22
CA LEU A 635 11.75 -44.63 1.08
C LEU A 635 10.93 -45.81 0.55
N HIS A 636 9.70 -45.52 0.09
CA HIS A 636 8.83 -46.55 -0.46
C HIS A 636 9.39 -47.17 -1.74
N VAL A 637 9.81 -46.35 -2.71
CA VAL A 637 10.42 -46.82 -3.97
C VAL A 637 11.68 -47.64 -3.70
N PHE A 638 12.50 -47.22 -2.73
CA PHE A 638 13.68 -47.97 -2.30
C PHE A 638 13.35 -49.37 -1.74
N VAL A 639 12.28 -49.48 -0.94
CA VAL A 639 11.86 -50.74 -0.32
C VAL A 639 11.17 -51.68 -1.30
N THR A 640 10.30 -51.17 -2.18
CA THR A 640 9.52 -52.01 -3.10
C THR A 640 10.31 -52.46 -4.32
N HIS A 641 11.27 -51.65 -4.77
CA HIS A 641 12.05 -51.94 -5.98
C HIS A 641 13.56 -51.85 -5.72
N PRO A 642 14.11 -52.65 -4.77
CA PRO A 642 15.54 -52.61 -4.44
C PRO A 642 16.42 -53.06 -5.64
N MET A 643 15.87 -53.88 -6.54
CA MET A 643 16.56 -54.35 -7.76
C MET A 643 16.83 -53.23 -8.77
N LEU A 644 16.07 -52.14 -8.74
CA LEU A 644 16.34 -50.97 -9.57
C LEU A 644 17.58 -50.21 -9.09
N TYR A 645 17.76 -50.11 -7.77
CA TYR A 645 18.92 -49.44 -7.16
C TYR A 645 20.20 -50.29 -7.17
N ILE A 646 20.09 -51.63 -7.16
CA ILE A 646 21.22 -52.55 -6.95
C ILE A 646 21.58 -53.33 -8.24
N GLY A 647 20.67 -53.50 -9.21
CA GLY A 647 20.83 -54.46 -10.32
C GLY A 647 20.58 -53.94 -11.74
N TYR A 648 20.35 -52.65 -11.95
CA TYR A 648 20.04 -52.09 -13.28
C TYR A 648 21.25 -51.98 -14.23
N SER A 649 22.48 -52.23 -13.73
CA SER A 649 23.72 -52.13 -14.51
C SER A 649 23.83 -53.13 -15.66
N GLN A 650 23.04 -54.21 -15.65
CA GLN A 650 23.18 -55.32 -16.60
C GLN A 650 22.18 -55.29 -17.76
N ILE A 651 21.14 -54.46 -17.72
CA ILE A 651 20.05 -54.48 -18.74
C ILE A 651 19.97 -53.18 -19.54
N THR A 652 20.46 -52.05 -19.02
CA THR A 652 20.47 -50.76 -19.74
C THR A 652 21.63 -49.89 -19.23
N GLN A 653 22.39 -49.31 -20.16
CA GLN A 653 23.61 -48.52 -19.94
C GLN A 653 23.44 -47.19 -19.16
N SER A 654 22.38 -46.98 -18.36
CA SER A 654 22.12 -45.67 -17.75
C SER A 654 21.83 -45.73 -16.24
N HIS A 655 22.91 -45.69 -15.44
CA HIS A 655 22.87 -45.61 -13.98
C HIS A 655 22.24 -44.31 -13.42
N HIS A 656 22.01 -43.29 -14.26
CA HIS A 656 21.72 -41.92 -13.79
C HIS A 656 20.23 -41.54 -13.75
N VAL A 657 19.36 -42.24 -14.50
CA VAL A 657 17.97 -41.84 -14.75
C VAL A 657 17.13 -41.63 -13.49
N GLU A 658 17.31 -42.44 -12.46
CA GLU A 658 16.54 -42.32 -11.22
C GLU A 658 16.94 -41.09 -10.40
N TRP A 659 18.24 -40.80 -10.34
CA TRP A 659 18.77 -39.62 -9.67
C TRP A 659 18.32 -38.34 -10.39
N GLU A 660 18.27 -38.35 -11.73
CA GLU A 660 17.71 -37.23 -12.51
C GLU A 660 16.25 -36.94 -12.14
N LEU A 661 15.43 -37.98 -12.03
CA LEU A 661 14.00 -37.82 -11.71
C LEU A 661 13.78 -37.39 -10.25
N LEU A 662 14.57 -37.87 -9.29
CA LEU A 662 14.52 -37.43 -7.90
C LEU A 662 14.92 -35.95 -7.77
N VAL A 663 15.94 -35.51 -8.49
CA VAL A 663 16.29 -34.08 -8.61
C VAL A 663 15.11 -33.31 -9.24
N GLY A 664 14.48 -33.85 -10.29
CA GLY A 664 13.26 -33.29 -10.87
C GLY A 664 12.10 -33.10 -9.87
N LEU A 665 11.85 -34.06 -8.99
CA LEU A 665 10.82 -33.93 -7.93
C LEU A 665 11.21 -32.88 -6.87
N LEU A 666 12.48 -32.84 -6.43
CA LEU A 666 12.98 -31.82 -5.51
C LEU A 666 12.86 -30.41 -6.10
N THR A 667 13.13 -30.26 -7.39
CA THR A 667 12.96 -28.97 -8.08
C THR A 667 11.50 -28.57 -8.17
N LEU A 668 10.57 -29.51 -8.42
CA LEU A 668 9.13 -29.25 -8.37
C LEU A 668 8.70 -28.72 -6.99
N ILE A 669 9.19 -29.33 -5.90
CA ILE A 669 8.92 -28.88 -4.53
C ILE A 669 9.41 -27.44 -4.33
N ALA A 670 10.62 -27.13 -4.80
CA ALA A 670 11.17 -25.78 -4.72
C ALA A 670 10.34 -24.76 -5.53
N LEU A 671 9.89 -25.11 -6.74
CA LEU A 671 9.03 -24.24 -7.57
C LEU A 671 7.66 -23.98 -6.93
N ILE A 672 7.02 -25.02 -6.39
CA ILE A 672 5.74 -24.91 -5.68
C ILE A 672 5.92 -24.05 -4.42
N PHE A 673 7.00 -24.24 -3.67
CA PHE A 673 7.32 -23.42 -2.51
C PHE A 673 7.50 -21.94 -2.88
N LEU A 674 8.23 -21.64 -3.96
CA LEU A 674 8.38 -20.26 -4.44
C LEU A 674 7.05 -19.63 -4.82
N GLN A 675 6.17 -20.39 -5.49
CA GLN A 675 4.82 -19.94 -5.82
C GLN A 675 3.99 -19.66 -4.55
N ALA A 676 3.95 -20.61 -3.61
CA ALA A 676 3.18 -20.48 -2.38
C ALA A 676 3.68 -19.29 -1.55
N ARG A 677 5.00 -19.15 -1.41
CA ARG A 677 5.62 -18.04 -0.67
C ARG A 677 5.31 -16.68 -1.29
N ARG A 678 5.27 -16.59 -2.63
CA ARG A 678 4.82 -15.38 -3.32
C ARG A 678 3.37 -15.07 -3.00
N ASN A 679 2.47 -16.05 -3.15
CA ASN A 679 1.05 -15.84 -2.95
C ASN A 679 0.77 -15.39 -1.51
N GLU A 680 1.40 -16.04 -0.53
CA GLU A 680 1.33 -15.66 0.88
C GLU A 680 1.81 -14.21 1.12
N ARG A 681 2.94 -13.82 0.52
CA ARG A 681 3.45 -12.44 0.62
C ARG A 681 2.47 -11.43 0.05
N ILE A 682 1.90 -11.67 -1.13
CA ILE A 682 0.96 -10.73 -1.78
C ILE A 682 -0.33 -10.62 -0.94
N LEU A 683 -0.86 -11.72 -0.42
CA LEU A 683 -2.06 -11.72 0.44
C LEU A 683 -1.84 -10.96 1.75
N ARG A 684 -0.65 -11.09 2.37
CA ARG A 684 -0.30 -10.35 3.59
C ARG A 684 -0.13 -8.85 3.32
N LEU A 685 0.46 -8.48 2.18
CA LEU A 685 0.56 -7.08 1.74
C LEU A 685 -0.82 -6.48 1.43
N GLU A 686 -1.69 -7.25 0.78
CA GLU A 686 -3.09 -6.87 0.53
C GLU A 686 -3.85 -6.68 1.85
N PHE A 687 -3.60 -7.51 2.86
CA PHE A 687 -4.15 -7.34 4.20
C PHE A 687 -3.70 -6.02 4.84
N MET A 688 -2.42 -5.70 4.75
CA MET A 688 -1.88 -4.44 5.26
C MET A 688 -2.46 -3.20 4.57
N SER A 689 -2.73 -3.29 3.26
CA SER A 689 -3.45 -2.23 2.52
C SER A 689 -4.81 -1.90 3.13
N LYS A 690 -5.51 -2.90 3.67
CA LYS A 690 -6.82 -2.70 4.31
C LYS A 690 -6.72 -2.03 5.66
N LEU A 691 -5.60 -2.22 6.35
CA LEU A 691 -5.33 -1.64 7.67
C LEU A 691 -4.81 -0.20 7.59
N LYS A 692 -4.58 0.35 6.38
CA LYS A 692 -3.85 1.61 6.15
C LYS A 692 -2.43 1.64 6.72
N VAL A 693 -1.92 0.50 7.23
CA VAL A 693 -0.54 0.34 7.67
C VAL A 693 0.29 -0.05 6.46
N MET A 694 0.53 0.91 5.57
CA MET A 694 1.36 0.74 4.39
C MET A 694 2.82 1.01 4.75
N PRO A 695 3.74 0.03 4.64
CA PRO A 695 5.13 0.34 4.47
C PRO A 695 5.28 0.92 3.06
N TYR A 696 6.18 1.89 2.90
CA TYR A 696 6.56 2.53 1.62
C TYR A 696 7.03 1.56 0.50
N ILE A 697 6.92 0.24 0.71
CA ILE A 697 7.36 -0.87 -0.16
C ILE A 697 6.58 -0.95 -1.49
N PHE A 698 5.40 -0.33 -1.60
CA PHE A 698 4.66 -0.27 -2.88
C PHE A 698 5.08 0.90 -3.79
N ILE A 699 5.94 1.81 -3.33
CA ILE A 699 6.13 3.14 -3.95
C ILE A 699 7.47 3.29 -4.71
N PHE A 700 8.23 2.22 -4.96
CA PHE A 700 9.44 2.29 -5.81
C PHE A 700 9.53 1.20 -6.90
#